data_AF-A0A6A6MZ40-F1
#
_entry.id   AF-A0A6A6MZ40-F1
#
_cell.length_a   1.000
_cell.length_b   1.000
_cell.length_c   1.000
_cell.angle_alpha   90.00
_cell.angle_beta   90.00
_cell.angle_gamma   90.00
#
_symmetry.space_group_name_H-M   'P 1'
#
loop_
_entity.id
_entity.type
_entity.pdbx_description
1 polymer ?
#
loop_
_entity_poly.entity_id
_entity_poly.type
_entity_poly.pdbx_seq_one_letter_code
_entity_poly.pdbx_strand_id
1 'polypeptide(L)'
;MKGFSLFKFLVLFFLSLLCGLGVSKECTNTPTQLSSHTFRYELLSSNNETWKKEMFARYHLIPTDDSAWSNLLPRKILKEEDEFDWAVTYRKMKSLLESSEHFLKEVSLHNVRLDSSSIQWRAQQTNLEYLLMLDVDRLVWSFRKTAGLPTPGTAYGGWEAPDCELRGHFVGSENAFSSLFPHLVNMICKFFPYTCGGPGGGHYLSASAHMWASTHNDTLQKKMSAVASALSACQEKIGTGYLSAFPSELFDRFEAIKPVWAPYYTIHKILAGLLDQYTFADNVQALKMVKWMVEYFYNRVQNVVTKYSVERHFLSLNEETGGMNDVLYRDPKHLILAHLFDKPCFLGLLAVQRMDTGHRGSMRLPVLGADDISGFHANTHIPIVIGSQMRYEVTGDTLYKEIGTFFMDIVNSSHSYATGGTSVSEFWSDPKRLASTLSSENEESCTTYNMLKVSRHLFRWTKEMAYADYYERALTNGVLGIQRGTEPGVMIYMLPQNPGSSKARSYHGWGTQFFLSGAAMEQELNRFRSWEIPYILKRKDKSLVFMSSRDKRTIYLEFSDTNLDNSDGAMATLNAQSLSVPAPGNFLSITRKWSSGDKLTLQLPISFRTESIKDDRSEYASVQAILYGPYLLAGHTIGDWNIKSGSADSLSDWITPIPPTYNNYLVSFSQQSGDSALALTNSNQTITMQNFPKSGTDASVYATFRLILNGSSSSELSTIENAIGNYVMLEPFDLPGMVLVQQGEDDGLAVASSDSGDGSSIFRLVSGLDGKDGTISLESVSHEGCFVFSGVDYQSGTSLKLSCNSESSDIHQGASFVMNKGLSEYHPISFVAKGEKRNFLLAPLLSFRDESYTIYFNIHANKLGRTQKA
;
A
#
# COMPACT_ATOMS: atom_id res chain seq x y z
N MET A 1 -33.09 63.06 4.00
CA MET A 1 -32.62 61.82 3.32
C MET A 1 -32.04 60.84 4.34
N LYS A 2 -32.78 59.80 4.79
CA LYS A 2 -32.22 58.69 5.60
C LYS A 2 -32.76 57.30 5.22
N GLY A 3 -34.04 57.16 4.86
CA GLY A 3 -34.64 55.85 4.50
C GLY A 3 -34.04 55.15 3.26
N PHE A 4 -33.55 55.91 2.28
CA PHE A 4 -33.04 55.33 1.01
C PHE A 4 -31.75 54.51 1.16
N SER A 5 -30.97 54.74 2.22
CA SER A 5 -29.81 53.90 2.54
C SER A 5 -30.26 52.58 3.16
N LEU A 6 -31.18 52.64 4.13
CA LEU A 6 -31.70 51.46 4.83
C LEU A 6 -32.42 50.50 3.87
N PHE A 7 -33.18 51.01 2.90
CA PHE A 7 -33.82 50.18 1.88
C PHE A 7 -32.81 49.48 0.97
N LYS A 8 -31.74 50.16 0.54
CA LYS A 8 -30.65 49.52 -0.21
C LYS A 8 -29.93 48.45 0.62
N PHE A 9 -29.71 48.71 1.91
CA PHE A 9 -29.08 47.76 2.82
C PHE A 9 -29.97 46.53 3.05
N LEU A 10 -31.28 46.70 3.24
CA LEU A 10 -32.26 45.62 3.32
C LEU A 10 -32.36 44.81 2.03
N VAL A 11 -32.35 45.45 0.85
CA VAL A 11 -32.36 44.75 -0.45
C VAL A 11 -31.06 43.97 -0.66
N LEU A 12 -29.90 44.53 -0.31
CA LEU A 12 -28.62 43.79 -0.34
C LEU A 12 -28.60 42.64 0.68
N PHE A 13 -29.16 42.83 1.88
CA PHE A 13 -29.24 41.80 2.91
C PHE A 13 -30.16 40.65 2.47
N PHE A 14 -31.34 40.94 1.91
CA PHE A 14 -32.23 39.92 1.34
C PHE A 14 -31.63 39.24 0.11
N LEU A 15 -30.92 39.96 -0.76
CA LEU A 15 -30.15 39.33 -1.85
C LEU A 15 -29.02 38.43 -1.32
N SER A 16 -28.36 38.81 -0.21
CA SER A 16 -27.34 37.96 0.42
C SER A 16 -27.93 36.75 1.14
N LEU A 17 -29.18 36.81 1.63
CA LEU A 17 -29.91 35.65 2.16
C LEU A 17 -30.40 34.72 1.03
N LEU A 18 -30.88 35.29 -0.07
CA LEU A 18 -31.32 34.52 -1.24
C LEU A 18 -30.14 33.89 -2.02
N CYS A 19 -28.98 34.54 -2.07
CA CYS A 19 -27.74 33.94 -2.60
C CYS A 19 -26.98 33.12 -1.55
N GLY A 20 -27.29 33.27 -0.27
CA GLY A 20 -26.70 32.52 0.85
C GLY A 20 -27.31 31.14 1.05
N LEU A 21 -28.45 30.87 0.41
CA LEU A 21 -29.07 29.54 0.33
C LEU A 21 -28.70 28.83 -0.99
N GLY A 22 -27.42 28.88 -1.35
CA GLY A 22 -26.83 27.99 -2.34
C GLY A 22 -26.72 26.57 -1.76
N VAL A 23 -27.80 25.79 -1.87
CA VAL A 23 -27.87 24.41 -1.37
C VAL A 23 -26.92 23.52 -2.18
N SER A 24 -25.67 23.43 -1.72
CA SER A 24 -24.55 22.74 -2.36
C SER A 24 -24.34 21.34 -1.77
N LYS A 25 -25.43 20.58 -1.79
CA LYS A 25 -25.58 19.13 -1.57
C LYS A 25 -27.02 18.82 -2.03
N GLU A 26 -27.30 17.79 -2.80
CA GLU A 26 -26.71 16.45 -2.76
C GLU A 26 -26.14 15.99 -4.12
N CYS A 27 -24.89 15.50 -4.13
CA CYS A 27 -24.67 14.24 -4.85
C CYS A 27 -25.48 13.21 -4.06
N THR A 28 -26.47 12.53 -4.66
CA THR A 28 -27.27 11.52 -3.93
C THR A 28 -26.51 10.22 -3.64
N ASN A 29 -25.17 10.25 -3.65
CA ASN A 29 -24.37 9.49 -2.71
C ASN A 29 -24.65 9.99 -1.27
N THR A 30 -25.85 9.72 -0.77
CA THR A 30 -26.00 9.32 0.64
C THR A 30 -24.92 8.25 0.89
N PRO A 31 -24.08 8.34 1.95
CA PRO A 31 -23.02 7.36 2.20
C PRO A 31 -23.59 5.97 2.49
N THR A 32 -23.96 5.25 1.42
CA THR A 32 -24.43 3.89 1.49
C THR A 32 -23.21 2.98 1.52
N GLN A 33 -23.15 2.14 2.55
CA GLN A 33 -22.14 1.09 2.66
C GLN A 33 -22.19 0.14 1.45
N LEU A 34 -23.28 0.15 0.67
CA LEU A 34 -23.43 -0.50 -0.64
C LEU A 34 -22.41 -0.03 -1.72
N SER A 35 -21.77 1.12 -1.56
CA SER A 35 -20.65 1.53 -2.43
C SER A 35 -19.36 0.78 -2.14
N SER A 36 -19.20 0.24 -0.93
CA SER A 36 -18.10 -0.65 -0.57
C SER A 36 -18.26 -2.02 -1.23
N HIS A 37 -17.21 -2.52 -1.90
CA HIS A 37 -17.24 -3.86 -2.48
C HIS A 37 -17.32 -4.94 -1.38
N THR A 38 -16.61 -4.74 -0.28
CA THR A 38 -16.62 -5.59 0.93
C THR A 38 -18.02 -5.73 1.50
N PHE A 39 -18.61 -4.62 1.95
CA PHE A 39 -19.91 -4.64 2.61
C PHE A 39 -21.01 -5.17 1.68
N ARG A 40 -20.94 -4.86 0.38
CA ARG A 40 -21.92 -5.35 -0.59
C ARG A 40 -21.79 -6.85 -0.82
N TYR A 41 -20.58 -7.43 -0.78
CA TYR A 41 -20.39 -8.88 -0.82
C TYR A 41 -21.03 -9.56 0.40
N GLU A 42 -20.79 -9.04 1.60
CA GLU A 42 -21.38 -9.55 2.84
C GLU A 42 -22.90 -9.48 2.82
N LEU A 43 -23.45 -8.34 2.40
CA LEU A 43 -24.90 -8.14 2.32
C LEU A 43 -25.55 -9.11 1.33
N LEU A 44 -24.93 -9.33 0.16
CA LEU A 44 -25.45 -10.26 -0.86
C LEU A 44 -25.32 -11.72 -0.43
N SER A 45 -24.20 -12.11 0.18
CA SER A 45 -23.92 -13.48 0.65
C SER A 45 -24.62 -13.86 1.95
N SER A 46 -25.08 -12.88 2.74
CA SER A 46 -25.83 -13.09 3.98
C SER A 46 -27.18 -13.78 3.74
N ASN A 47 -27.62 -14.60 4.69
CA ASN A 47 -28.97 -15.19 4.70
C ASN A 47 -30.03 -14.25 5.32
N ASN A 48 -29.65 -13.05 5.77
CA ASN A 48 -30.57 -12.11 6.43
C ASN A 48 -31.33 -11.25 5.40
N GLU A 49 -32.42 -11.79 4.87
CA GLU A 49 -33.30 -11.12 3.90
C GLU A 49 -33.95 -9.82 4.42
N THR A 50 -34.09 -9.66 5.74
CA THR A 50 -34.57 -8.39 6.33
C THR A 50 -33.49 -7.32 6.23
N TRP A 51 -32.24 -7.65 6.59
CA TRP A 51 -31.10 -6.73 6.47
C TRP A 51 -30.84 -6.33 5.01
N LYS A 52 -30.90 -7.27 4.06
CA LYS A 52 -30.88 -6.96 2.61
C LYS A 52 -31.95 -5.94 2.23
N LYS A 53 -33.21 -6.18 2.62
CA LYS A 53 -34.33 -5.28 2.30
C LYS A 53 -34.16 -3.91 2.94
N GLU A 54 -33.68 -3.82 4.17
CA GLU A 54 -33.41 -2.53 4.83
C GLU A 54 -32.30 -1.74 4.14
N MET A 55 -31.17 -2.39 3.79
CA MET A 55 -30.07 -1.73 3.11
C MET A 55 -30.46 -1.29 1.69
N PHE A 56 -31.14 -2.15 0.92
CA PHE A 56 -31.60 -1.79 -0.42
C PHE A 56 -32.83 -0.85 -0.44
N ALA A 57 -33.61 -0.75 0.65
CA ALA A 57 -34.61 0.31 0.79
C ALA A 57 -33.96 1.68 1.07
N ARG A 58 -32.82 1.71 1.79
CA ARG A 58 -31.98 2.92 1.95
C ARG A 58 -31.23 3.30 0.67
N TYR A 59 -31.14 2.41 -0.32
CA TYR A 59 -30.62 2.68 -1.66
C TYR A 59 -31.63 3.41 -2.57
N HIS A 60 -32.84 3.69 -2.09
CA HIS A 60 -33.74 4.62 -2.78
C HIS A 60 -33.16 6.03 -2.70
N LEU A 61 -32.46 6.45 -3.76
CA LEU A 61 -32.15 7.85 -4.02
C LEU A 61 -33.46 8.65 -3.96
N ILE A 62 -33.64 9.46 -2.92
CA ILE A 62 -34.79 10.35 -2.82
C ILE A 62 -34.66 11.40 -3.93
N PRO A 63 -35.69 11.66 -4.75
CA PRO A 63 -35.67 12.75 -5.71
C PRO A 63 -35.88 14.09 -4.99
N THR A 64 -34.81 14.64 -4.41
CA THR A 64 -34.81 15.91 -3.69
C THR A 64 -34.57 17.09 -4.64
N ASP A 65 -35.68 17.65 -5.14
CA ASP A 65 -35.88 18.93 -5.85
C ASP A 65 -34.97 19.31 -7.05
N ASP A 66 -35.59 19.34 -8.24
CA ASP A 66 -35.11 20.04 -9.43
C ASP A 66 -34.89 21.54 -9.18
N SER A 67 -33.63 22.02 -9.20
CA SER A 67 -33.29 23.41 -9.58
C SER A 67 -31.80 23.74 -9.70
N ALA A 68 -30.92 23.03 -8.97
CA ALA A 68 -29.53 23.46 -8.73
C ALA A 68 -28.61 23.58 -9.98
N TRP A 69 -28.80 22.73 -10.99
CA TRP A 69 -27.88 22.64 -12.14
C TRP A 69 -28.05 23.74 -13.22
N SER A 70 -29.11 24.53 -13.14
CA SER A 70 -29.49 25.54 -14.15
C SER A 70 -28.52 26.73 -14.30
N ASN A 71 -27.54 26.86 -13.39
CA ASN A 71 -26.58 27.99 -13.35
C ASN A 71 -25.12 27.62 -13.64
N LEU A 72 -24.78 26.33 -13.84
CA LEU A 72 -23.41 25.88 -14.16
C LEU A 72 -23.23 25.40 -15.62
N LEU A 73 -24.32 25.30 -16.40
CA LEU A 73 -24.23 25.09 -17.84
C LEU A 73 -23.83 26.40 -18.57
N PRO A 74 -22.88 26.36 -19.52
CA PRO A 74 -22.85 27.33 -20.60
C PRO A 74 -24.23 27.34 -21.28
N ARG A 75 -24.87 28.51 -21.42
CA ARG A 75 -26.26 28.62 -21.92
C ARG A 75 -26.38 28.36 -23.43
N LYS A 76 -26.24 27.10 -23.84
CA LYS A 76 -26.69 26.52 -25.12
C LYS A 76 -26.77 25.00 -24.95
N ILE A 77 -27.96 24.42 -25.10
CA ILE A 77 -28.14 22.99 -25.29
C ILE A 77 -28.02 22.70 -26.79
N LEU A 78 -27.37 21.59 -27.13
CA LEU A 78 -26.94 21.22 -28.48
C LEU A 78 -28.08 21.27 -29.52
N LYS A 79 -27.80 21.93 -30.64
CA LYS A 79 -28.51 21.80 -31.92
C LYS A 79 -27.56 21.26 -32.99
N GLU A 80 -28.08 20.99 -34.19
CA GLU A 80 -27.29 20.56 -35.36
C GLU A 80 -26.16 21.54 -35.73
N GLU A 81 -26.28 22.83 -35.36
CA GLU A 81 -25.22 23.83 -35.52
C GLU A 81 -23.97 23.53 -34.67
N ASP A 82 -24.11 22.82 -33.55
CA ASP A 82 -23.01 22.55 -32.60
C ASP A 82 -22.10 21.39 -33.05
N GLU A 83 -22.47 20.57 -34.05
CA GLU A 83 -21.50 19.70 -34.75
C GLU A 83 -20.40 20.55 -35.41
N PHE A 84 -20.73 21.75 -35.88
CA PHE A 84 -19.79 22.64 -36.55
C PHE A 84 -18.81 23.29 -35.57
N ASP A 85 -19.27 23.70 -34.39
CA ASP A 85 -18.41 24.24 -33.33
C ASP A 85 -17.62 23.11 -32.61
N TRP A 86 -18.15 21.89 -32.55
CA TRP A 86 -17.36 20.71 -32.20
C TRP A 86 -16.32 20.36 -33.26
N ALA A 87 -16.60 20.50 -34.55
CA ALA A 87 -15.58 20.32 -35.59
C ALA A 87 -14.45 21.38 -35.50
N VAL A 88 -14.75 22.59 -35.03
CA VAL A 88 -13.74 23.63 -34.72
C VAL A 88 -12.97 23.29 -33.43
N THR A 89 -13.67 22.84 -32.38
CA THR A 89 -13.07 22.44 -31.10
C THR A 89 -12.18 21.20 -31.25
N TYR A 90 -12.60 20.22 -32.05
CA TYR A 90 -11.82 19.04 -32.43
C TYR A 90 -10.58 19.41 -33.25
N ARG A 91 -10.67 20.40 -34.16
CA ARG A 91 -9.48 20.94 -34.86
C ARG A 91 -8.51 21.63 -33.88
N LYS A 92 -9.02 22.39 -32.91
CA LYS A 92 -8.21 22.96 -31.81
C LYS A 92 -7.53 21.86 -30.99
N MET A 93 -8.29 20.88 -30.50
CA MET A 93 -7.77 19.73 -29.77
C MET A 93 -6.72 18.96 -30.58
N LYS A 94 -6.91 18.80 -31.90
CA LYS A 94 -5.91 18.19 -32.78
C LYS A 94 -4.60 18.99 -32.84
N SER A 95 -4.67 20.32 -32.92
CA SER A 95 -3.47 21.18 -32.82
C SER A 95 -2.86 21.26 -31.41
N LEU A 96 -3.60 20.88 -30.37
CA LEU A 96 -3.11 20.79 -28.99
C LEU A 96 -2.52 19.40 -28.67
N LEU A 97 -2.98 18.34 -29.32
CA LEU A 97 -2.32 17.02 -29.31
C LEU A 97 -0.91 17.09 -29.92
N GLU A 98 -0.70 17.99 -30.89
CA GLU A 98 0.61 18.32 -31.44
C GLU A 98 1.52 19.10 -30.45
N SER A 99 0.99 19.66 -29.35
CA SER A 99 1.78 20.32 -28.29
C SER A 99 2.21 19.41 -27.13
N SER A 100 2.01 18.09 -27.28
CA SER A 100 2.39 17.05 -26.31
C SER A 100 3.91 16.89 -26.06
N GLU A 101 4.76 17.75 -26.63
CA GLU A 101 6.22 17.75 -26.45
C GLU A 101 6.69 18.16 -25.04
N HIS A 102 5.82 18.71 -24.18
CA HIS A 102 6.22 19.32 -22.90
C HIS A 102 6.21 18.40 -21.65
N PHE A 103 5.60 17.22 -21.73
CA PHE A 103 5.55 16.27 -20.61
C PHE A 103 6.77 15.34 -20.57
N LEU A 104 7.12 14.84 -19.38
CA LEU A 104 8.10 13.75 -19.27
C LEU A 104 7.54 12.51 -19.97
N LYS A 105 8.39 11.90 -20.80
CA LYS A 105 8.10 10.64 -21.49
C LYS A 105 8.56 9.46 -20.66
N GLU A 106 7.77 8.41 -20.76
CA GLU A 106 7.93 7.16 -20.04
C GLU A 106 9.05 6.33 -20.69
N VAL A 107 9.83 5.59 -19.90
CA VAL A 107 10.65 4.49 -20.45
C VAL A 107 9.69 3.33 -20.80
N SER A 108 10.15 2.30 -21.52
CA SER A 108 9.37 1.07 -21.71
C SER A 108 9.87 -0.04 -20.80
N LEU A 109 8.94 -0.82 -20.21
CA LEU A 109 9.20 -2.00 -19.38
C LEU A 109 10.19 -2.99 -20.04
N HIS A 110 10.16 -3.12 -21.36
CA HIS A 110 11.10 -3.95 -22.11
C HIS A 110 12.57 -3.57 -21.93
N ASN A 111 12.86 -2.36 -21.48
CA ASN A 111 14.21 -1.85 -21.21
C ASN A 111 14.60 -1.87 -19.72
N VAL A 112 13.74 -2.35 -18.82
CA VAL A 112 13.93 -2.29 -17.36
C VAL A 112 14.10 -3.70 -16.79
N ARG A 113 15.21 -3.98 -16.11
CA ARG A 113 15.43 -5.26 -15.40
C ARG A 113 15.95 -4.99 -13.99
N LEU A 114 15.41 -5.72 -13.03
CA LEU A 114 15.77 -5.59 -11.62
C LEU A 114 16.96 -6.48 -11.23
N ASP A 115 17.71 -6.02 -10.23
CA ASP A 115 18.79 -6.78 -9.60
C ASP A 115 18.18 -7.94 -8.80
N SER A 116 18.60 -9.17 -9.09
CA SER A 116 18.02 -10.40 -8.52
C SER A 116 18.20 -10.55 -7.00
N SER A 117 18.93 -9.65 -6.34
CA SER A 117 19.02 -9.63 -4.89
C SER A 117 18.02 -8.68 -4.21
N SER A 118 17.20 -7.93 -4.97
CA SER A 118 16.31 -6.88 -4.45
C SER A 118 15.01 -7.41 -3.82
N ILE A 119 14.41 -6.62 -2.91
CA ILE A 119 13.11 -6.93 -2.31
C ILE A 119 11.99 -6.80 -3.34
N GLN A 120 12.11 -5.80 -4.21
CA GLN A 120 11.25 -5.61 -5.38
C GLN A 120 11.32 -6.87 -6.28
N TRP A 121 12.51 -7.27 -6.77
CA TRP A 121 12.66 -8.45 -7.64
C TRP A 121 12.05 -9.73 -7.04
N ARG A 122 12.11 -9.91 -5.72
CA ARG A 122 11.39 -10.99 -5.03
C ARG A 122 9.87 -10.87 -5.19
N ALA A 123 9.29 -9.71 -4.91
CA ALA A 123 7.86 -9.46 -5.12
C ALA A 123 7.48 -9.70 -6.61
N GLN A 124 8.32 -9.26 -7.56
CA GLN A 124 8.17 -9.58 -8.98
C GLN A 124 8.12 -11.08 -9.26
N GLN A 125 9.08 -11.87 -8.77
CA GLN A 125 9.10 -13.31 -9.01
C GLN A 125 7.94 -14.01 -8.31
N THR A 126 7.62 -13.62 -7.08
CA THR A 126 6.53 -14.21 -6.29
C THR A 126 5.16 -13.91 -6.94
N ASN A 127 5.00 -12.74 -7.56
CA ASN A 127 3.81 -12.39 -8.33
C ASN A 127 3.79 -13.03 -9.74
N LEU A 128 4.96 -13.22 -10.39
CA LEU A 128 5.09 -14.00 -11.62
C LEU A 128 4.71 -15.47 -11.38
N GLU A 129 5.19 -16.08 -10.30
CA GLU A 129 4.79 -17.42 -9.85
C GLU A 129 3.26 -17.50 -9.70
N TYR A 130 2.64 -16.49 -9.07
CA TYR A 130 1.18 -16.47 -8.95
C TYR A 130 0.46 -16.35 -10.30
N LEU A 131 0.90 -15.45 -11.19
CA LEU A 131 0.36 -15.32 -12.55
C LEU A 131 0.53 -16.61 -13.39
N LEU A 132 1.55 -17.42 -13.09
CA LEU A 132 1.78 -18.72 -13.70
C LEU A 132 0.97 -19.85 -13.05
N MET A 133 0.50 -19.71 -11.81
CA MET A 133 -0.38 -20.66 -11.13
C MET A 133 -1.85 -20.57 -11.56
N LEU A 134 -2.32 -19.39 -11.95
CA LEU A 134 -3.71 -19.18 -12.39
C LEU A 134 -4.04 -19.96 -13.67
N ASP A 135 -5.21 -20.60 -13.71
CA ASP A 135 -5.63 -21.45 -14.83
C ASP A 135 -6.46 -20.69 -15.87
N VAL A 136 -6.13 -20.88 -17.15
CA VAL A 136 -6.77 -20.17 -18.28
C VAL A 136 -8.25 -20.52 -18.39
N ASP A 137 -8.62 -21.79 -18.24
CA ASP A 137 -10.00 -22.24 -18.44
C ASP A 137 -10.90 -21.79 -17.28
N ARG A 138 -10.39 -21.79 -16.05
CA ARG A 138 -11.07 -21.22 -14.88
C ARG A 138 -11.26 -19.70 -14.98
N LEU A 139 -10.28 -18.96 -15.51
CA LEU A 139 -10.37 -17.51 -15.69
C LEU A 139 -11.53 -17.12 -16.62
N VAL A 140 -11.57 -17.69 -17.83
CA VAL A 140 -12.59 -17.31 -18.83
C VAL A 140 -13.91 -18.09 -18.66
N TRP A 141 -14.09 -18.83 -17.58
CA TRP A 141 -15.25 -19.70 -17.33
C TRP A 141 -16.58 -18.95 -17.43
N SER A 142 -16.71 -17.84 -16.71
CA SER A 142 -17.94 -17.05 -16.65
C SER A 142 -18.22 -16.28 -17.96
N PHE A 143 -17.17 -15.89 -18.70
CA PHE A 143 -17.29 -15.32 -20.06
C PHE A 143 -17.82 -16.35 -21.05
N ARG A 144 -17.24 -17.56 -21.06
CA ARG A 144 -17.73 -18.67 -21.90
C ARG A 144 -19.16 -19.04 -21.56
N LYS A 145 -19.52 -19.05 -20.26
CA LYS A 145 -20.89 -19.31 -19.79
C LYS A 145 -21.88 -18.28 -20.35
N THR A 146 -21.55 -16.99 -20.29
CA THR A 146 -22.38 -15.89 -20.84
C THR A 146 -22.46 -15.96 -22.37
N ALA A 147 -21.38 -16.32 -23.07
CA ALA A 147 -21.35 -16.49 -24.52
C ALA A 147 -22.03 -17.78 -25.04
N GLY A 148 -22.51 -18.66 -24.16
CA GLY A 148 -23.07 -19.96 -24.55
C GLY A 148 -22.03 -20.93 -25.15
N LEU A 149 -20.77 -20.83 -24.73
CA LEU A 149 -19.66 -21.71 -25.10
C LEU A 149 -19.45 -22.80 -24.03
N PRO A 150 -18.77 -23.92 -24.37
CA PRO A 150 -18.39 -24.93 -23.38
C PRO A 150 -17.50 -24.34 -22.28
N THR A 151 -17.75 -24.72 -21.03
CA THR A 151 -17.05 -24.21 -19.83
C THR A 151 -16.23 -25.32 -19.15
N PRO A 152 -15.03 -25.67 -19.67
CA PRO A 152 -14.13 -26.60 -19.00
C PRO A 152 -13.63 -26.04 -17.67
N GLY A 153 -13.27 -26.93 -16.74
CA GLY A 153 -12.85 -26.55 -15.39
C GLY A 153 -14.00 -26.04 -14.50
N THR A 154 -13.62 -25.42 -13.38
CA THR A 154 -14.54 -24.84 -12.38
C THR A 154 -14.31 -23.34 -12.24
N ALA A 155 -15.38 -22.58 -12.01
CA ALA A 155 -15.28 -21.16 -11.71
C ALA A 155 -14.38 -20.89 -10.48
N TYR A 156 -13.95 -19.64 -10.33
CA TYR A 156 -13.36 -19.17 -9.07
C TYR A 156 -14.45 -18.82 -8.05
N GLY A 157 -14.05 -18.72 -6.77
CA GLY A 157 -14.92 -18.25 -5.67
C GLY A 157 -14.72 -16.76 -5.39
N GLY A 158 -15.25 -16.28 -4.26
CA GLY A 158 -15.21 -14.86 -3.91
C GLY A 158 -16.11 -14.04 -4.82
N TRP A 159 -15.60 -12.93 -5.34
CA TRP A 159 -16.35 -12.02 -6.22
C TRP A 159 -16.41 -12.52 -7.67
N GLU A 160 -15.68 -13.58 -8.03
CA GLU A 160 -15.75 -14.27 -9.33
C GLU A 160 -16.75 -15.44 -9.38
N ALA A 161 -17.49 -15.67 -8.30
CA ALA A 161 -18.50 -16.73 -8.25
C ALA A 161 -19.59 -16.55 -9.34
N PRO A 162 -20.14 -17.61 -9.95
CA PRO A 162 -21.08 -17.51 -11.09
C PRO A 162 -22.36 -16.71 -10.83
N ASP A 163 -22.76 -16.60 -9.56
CA ASP A 163 -23.90 -15.85 -9.03
C ASP A 163 -23.54 -14.42 -8.59
N CYS A 164 -22.26 -14.11 -8.34
CA CYS A 164 -21.81 -12.78 -8.00
C CYS A 164 -21.95 -11.81 -9.19
N GLU A 165 -22.48 -10.61 -8.95
CA GLU A 165 -22.68 -9.60 -10.02
C GLU A 165 -21.36 -8.95 -10.50
N LEU A 166 -20.32 -8.92 -9.67
CA LEU A 166 -19.03 -8.30 -10.00
C LEU A 166 -18.14 -9.16 -10.92
N ARG A 167 -18.46 -10.46 -11.07
CA ARG A 167 -17.65 -11.45 -11.81
C ARG A 167 -17.18 -10.96 -13.18
N GLY A 168 -15.99 -11.38 -13.58
CA GLY A 168 -15.24 -10.87 -14.73
C GLY A 168 -14.27 -9.73 -14.38
N HIS A 169 -14.44 -9.04 -13.24
CA HIS A 169 -13.53 -7.97 -12.81
C HIS A 169 -12.09 -8.47 -12.58
N PHE A 170 -11.93 -9.73 -12.18
CA PHE A 170 -10.61 -10.35 -12.01
C PHE A 170 -9.91 -10.58 -13.34
N VAL A 171 -10.65 -10.84 -14.42
CA VAL A 171 -10.05 -11.18 -15.72
C VAL A 171 -9.53 -9.94 -16.44
N GLY A 172 -10.10 -8.76 -16.21
CA GLY A 172 -9.62 -7.50 -16.76
C GLY A 172 -8.25 -7.03 -16.23
N SER A 173 -7.95 -5.76 -16.50
CA SER A 173 -7.28 -4.85 -15.54
C SER A 173 -8.16 -4.76 -14.27
N GLU A 174 -7.89 -4.00 -13.21
CA GLU A 174 -6.89 -2.97 -12.96
C GLU A 174 -6.58 -2.98 -11.46
N ASN A 175 -5.33 -3.32 -11.08
CA ASN A 175 -4.73 -2.87 -9.84
C ASN A 175 -3.19 -2.92 -9.86
N ALA A 176 -2.64 -2.06 -9.00
CA ALA A 176 -1.47 -2.23 -8.16
C ALA A 176 -0.01 -2.20 -8.73
N PHE A 177 0.36 -2.81 -9.87
CA PHE A 177 1.78 -2.83 -10.36
C PHE A 177 1.89 -2.56 -11.85
N SER A 178 1.14 -3.30 -12.67
CA SER A 178 1.23 -3.31 -14.12
C SER A 178 1.32 -1.90 -14.69
N SER A 179 0.19 -1.17 -14.64
CA SER A 179 0.01 0.14 -15.28
C SER A 179 1.02 1.23 -14.88
N LEU A 180 1.79 1.03 -13.81
CA LEU A 180 2.70 2.02 -13.25
C LEU A 180 4.12 1.98 -13.83
N PHE A 181 4.64 0.81 -14.24
CA PHE A 181 6.06 0.54 -13.99
C PHE A 181 7.13 0.58 -15.09
N PRO A 182 7.21 1.68 -15.84
CA PRO A 182 8.51 2.11 -16.34
C PRO A 182 8.84 3.58 -16.05
N HIS A 183 8.44 4.13 -14.89
CA HIS A 183 8.77 5.52 -14.50
C HIS A 183 9.58 5.64 -13.20
N LEU A 184 10.34 4.61 -12.83
CA LEU A 184 11.68 4.84 -12.29
C LEU A 184 12.60 3.63 -12.50
N VAL A 185 13.81 3.90 -13.00
CA VAL A 185 14.67 2.86 -13.59
C VAL A 185 16.04 2.82 -12.88
N ASN A 186 16.13 3.00 -11.55
CA ASN A 186 17.44 2.92 -10.89
C ASN A 186 17.57 2.51 -9.40
N MET A 187 18.69 1.85 -9.11
CA MET A 187 19.15 1.32 -7.81
C MET A 187 18.41 0.05 -7.30
N ILE A 188 18.51 -0.30 -5.99
CA ILE A 188 18.91 -1.68 -5.57
C ILE A 188 18.28 -2.18 -4.22
N CYS A 189 18.85 -3.23 -3.62
CA CYS A 189 18.27 -4.30 -2.79
C CYS A 189 18.07 -4.02 -1.26
N LYS A 190 17.66 -4.93 -0.33
CA LYS A 190 17.66 -6.43 -0.15
C LYS A 190 16.51 -6.81 0.87
N PHE A 191 16.22 -7.98 1.48
CA PHE A 191 16.76 -9.38 1.62
C PHE A 191 15.64 -10.36 2.14
N PHE A 192 15.70 -11.68 1.83
CA PHE A 192 15.19 -12.94 2.51
C PHE A 192 13.69 -13.18 3.02
N PRO A 193 13.23 -14.37 3.57
CA PRO A 193 11.96 -15.04 3.13
C PRO A 193 10.96 -15.75 4.15
N TYR A 194 9.85 -16.36 3.62
CA TYR A 194 9.00 -17.51 4.10
C TYR A 194 7.68 -17.42 4.98
N THR A 195 6.48 -17.43 4.32
CA THR A 195 5.25 -18.30 4.51
C THR A 195 4.18 -18.19 5.66
N CYS A 196 2.86 -17.93 5.35
CA CYS A 196 1.62 -18.77 5.54
C CYS A 196 0.13 -18.13 5.54
N GLY A 197 -0.35 -17.36 4.54
CA GLY A 197 -1.75 -17.40 3.96
C GLY A 197 -3.03 -16.58 4.44
N GLY A 198 -3.87 -16.14 3.46
CA GLY A 198 -5.38 -16.05 3.34
C GLY A 198 -6.21 -14.79 3.72
N PRO A 199 -7.25 -14.19 2.99
CA PRO A 199 -7.91 -14.28 1.63
C PRO A 199 -7.95 -12.99 0.67
N GLY A 200 -7.77 -13.05 -0.69
CA GLY A 200 -7.61 -11.83 -1.57
C GLY A 200 -7.61 -12.01 -3.13
N GLY A 201 -7.59 -10.94 -3.97
CA GLY A 201 -7.71 -11.06 -5.46
C GLY A 201 -7.84 -9.82 -6.38
N GLY A 202 -7.68 -10.05 -7.70
CA GLY A 202 -8.05 -9.18 -8.84
C GLY A 202 -6.98 -9.02 -9.96
N HIS A 203 -7.37 -9.06 -11.25
CA HIS A 203 -6.80 -8.29 -12.39
C HIS A 203 -5.70 -8.91 -13.30
N TYR A 204 -6.00 -10.05 -13.96
CA TYR A 204 -5.06 -10.84 -14.77
C TYR A 204 -4.54 -10.19 -16.07
N LEU A 205 -5.37 -9.50 -16.87
CA LEU A 205 -4.98 -9.12 -18.25
C LEU A 205 -3.88 -8.06 -18.29
N SER A 206 -3.96 -7.00 -17.48
CA SER A 206 -2.86 -6.03 -17.36
C SER A 206 -1.66 -6.65 -16.66
N ALA A 207 -1.88 -7.38 -15.56
CA ALA A 207 -0.80 -7.97 -14.79
C ALA A 207 0.09 -8.90 -15.62
N SER A 208 -0.53 -9.75 -16.44
CA SER A 208 0.22 -10.63 -17.33
C SER A 208 0.95 -9.88 -18.46
N ALA A 209 0.36 -8.82 -19.03
CA ALA A 209 0.99 -8.02 -20.09
C ALA A 209 2.25 -7.27 -19.59
N HIS A 210 2.16 -6.62 -18.44
CA HIS A 210 3.26 -5.83 -17.90
C HIS A 210 4.34 -6.70 -17.24
N MET A 211 3.96 -7.78 -16.56
CA MET A 211 4.91 -8.79 -16.09
C MET A 211 5.65 -9.44 -17.27
N TRP A 212 4.98 -9.71 -18.40
CA TRP A 212 5.67 -10.13 -19.62
C TRP A 212 6.61 -9.05 -20.15
N ALA A 213 6.20 -7.79 -20.19
CA ALA A 213 7.07 -6.70 -20.65
C ALA A 213 8.32 -6.49 -19.76
N SER A 214 8.19 -6.72 -18.45
CA SER A 214 9.29 -6.67 -17.48
C SER A 214 10.26 -7.85 -17.62
N THR A 215 9.72 -9.07 -17.75
CA THR A 215 10.50 -10.33 -17.60
C THR A 215 10.81 -11.05 -18.90
N HIS A 216 10.00 -10.84 -19.94
CA HIS A 216 9.93 -11.62 -21.17
C HIS A 216 9.75 -13.14 -20.92
N ASN A 217 8.89 -13.51 -19.97
CA ASN A 217 8.58 -14.91 -19.68
C ASN A 217 7.66 -15.54 -20.75
N ASP A 218 8.21 -16.41 -21.61
CA ASP A 218 7.48 -17.10 -22.69
C ASP A 218 6.28 -17.93 -22.22
N THR A 219 6.31 -18.47 -21.00
CA THR A 219 5.21 -19.29 -20.45
C THR A 219 4.03 -18.39 -20.08
N LEU A 220 4.31 -17.22 -19.49
CA LEU A 220 3.30 -16.19 -19.22
C LEU A 220 2.71 -15.65 -20.53
N GLN A 221 3.56 -15.40 -21.54
CA GLN A 221 3.10 -14.96 -22.88
C GLN A 221 2.05 -15.91 -23.46
N LYS A 222 2.31 -17.22 -23.40
CA LYS A 222 1.38 -18.25 -23.90
C LYS A 222 0.05 -18.25 -23.13
N LYS A 223 0.08 -18.08 -21.81
CA LYS A 223 -1.14 -17.99 -20.99
C LYS A 223 -1.96 -16.74 -21.28
N MET A 224 -1.32 -15.57 -21.33
CA MET A 224 -2.04 -14.30 -21.57
C MET A 224 -2.65 -14.23 -22.97
N SER A 225 -1.93 -14.70 -24.00
CA SER A 225 -2.49 -14.82 -25.36
C SER A 225 -3.66 -15.81 -25.39
N ALA A 226 -3.58 -16.94 -24.67
CA ALA A 226 -4.69 -17.89 -24.60
C ALA A 226 -5.95 -17.30 -23.93
N VAL A 227 -5.80 -16.52 -22.85
CA VAL A 227 -6.92 -15.78 -22.24
C VAL A 227 -7.51 -14.77 -23.22
N ALA A 228 -6.68 -13.94 -23.86
CA ALA A 228 -7.15 -12.94 -24.83
C ALA A 228 -7.87 -13.58 -26.04
N SER A 229 -7.34 -14.68 -26.60
CA SER A 229 -8.00 -15.39 -27.70
C SER A 229 -9.30 -16.07 -27.28
N ALA A 230 -9.39 -16.60 -26.05
CA ALA A 230 -10.64 -17.17 -25.55
C ALA A 230 -11.72 -16.10 -25.28
N LEU A 231 -11.33 -14.91 -24.82
CA LEU A 231 -12.23 -13.75 -24.71
C LEU A 231 -12.71 -13.26 -26.09
N SER A 232 -11.84 -13.25 -27.10
CA SER A 232 -12.22 -12.94 -28.49
C SER A 232 -13.26 -13.92 -29.02
N ALA A 233 -13.08 -15.23 -28.76
CA ALA A 233 -14.06 -16.24 -29.13
C ALA A 233 -15.42 -16.03 -28.42
N CYS A 234 -15.43 -15.54 -27.17
CA CYS A 234 -16.66 -15.16 -26.48
C CYS A 234 -17.34 -13.94 -27.14
N GLN A 235 -16.59 -12.86 -27.41
CA GLN A 235 -17.15 -11.64 -28.05
C GLN A 235 -17.67 -11.93 -29.47
N GLU A 236 -16.92 -12.69 -30.27
CA GLU A 236 -17.31 -13.08 -31.63
C GLU A 236 -18.50 -14.03 -31.65
N LYS A 237 -18.65 -14.89 -30.63
CA LYS A 237 -19.83 -15.74 -30.45
C LYS A 237 -21.09 -14.95 -30.04
N ILE A 238 -20.93 -13.87 -29.27
CA ILE A 238 -22.01 -12.95 -28.90
C ILE A 238 -22.40 -12.06 -30.09
N GLY A 239 -21.43 -11.65 -30.91
CA GLY A 239 -21.65 -11.02 -32.22
C GLY A 239 -22.08 -9.55 -32.21
N THR A 240 -22.23 -8.92 -31.03
CA THR A 240 -22.69 -7.53 -30.87
C THR A 240 -21.59 -6.53 -30.48
N GLY A 241 -20.37 -7.00 -30.23
CA GLY A 241 -19.29 -6.23 -29.60
C GLY A 241 -19.32 -6.26 -28.07
N TYR A 242 -20.41 -6.72 -27.46
CA TYR A 242 -20.48 -6.93 -26.01
C TYR A 242 -19.53 -8.04 -25.53
N LEU A 243 -18.81 -7.78 -24.44
CA LEU A 243 -17.97 -8.74 -23.74
C LEU A 243 -18.04 -8.51 -22.22
N SER A 244 -18.54 -9.50 -21.49
CA SER A 244 -18.53 -9.56 -20.02
C SER A 244 -18.70 -11.02 -19.56
N ALA A 245 -18.42 -11.27 -18.28
CA ALA A 245 -18.73 -12.51 -17.58
C ALA A 245 -20.18 -12.60 -17.09
N PHE A 246 -20.99 -11.56 -17.34
CA PHE A 246 -22.40 -11.45 -16.98
C PHE A 246 -23.26 -10.95 -18.15
N PRO A 247 -24.60 -11.13 -18.14
CA PRO A 247 -25.47 -10.67 -19.23
C PRO A 247 -25.69 -9.14 -19.19
N SER A 248 -26.09 -8.56 -20.33
CA SER A 248 -26.30 -7.12 -20.49
C SER A 248 -27.42 -6.52 -19.62
N GLU A 249 -28.28 -7.36 -19.03
CA GLU A 249 -29.38 -6.97 -18.12
C GLU A 249 -28.89 -6.14 -16.91
N LEU A 250 -27.65 -6.37 -16.46
CA LEU A 250 -27.06 -5.59 -15.38
C LEU A 250 -26.89 -4.10 -15.76
N PHE A 251 -26.68 -3.79 -17.04
CA PHE A 251 -26.69 -2.42 -17.53
C PHE A 251 -28.12 -1.86 -17.67
N ASP A 252 -29.09 -2.70 -18.04
CA ASP A 252 -30.50 -2.31 -18.07
C ASP A 252 -30.98 -1.92 -16.66
N ARG A 253 -30.48 -2.58 -15.60
CA ARG A 253 -30.67 -2.20 -14.19
C ARG A 253 -29.95 -0.92 -13.80
N PHE A 254 -28.67 -0.76 -14.18
CA PHE A 254 -27.86 0.44 -13.88
C PHE A 254 -28.52 1.71 -14.43
N GLU A 255 -28.92 1.68 -15.70
CA GLU A 255 -29.54 2.80 -16.41
C GLU A 255 -31.00 3.02 -15.96
N ALA A 256 -31.67 1.96 -15.50
CA ALA A 256 -32.93 2.05 -14.77
C ALA A 256 -32.78 2.58 -13.32
N ILE A 257 -31.56 2.83 -12.82
CA ILE A 257 -31.26 3.21 -11.43
C ILE A 257 -31.96 2.23 -10.45
N LYS A 258 -31.69 0.95 -10.68
CA LYS A 258 -32.04 -0.16 -9.79
C LYS A 258 -30.76 -0.68 -9.13
N PRO A 259 -30.83 -1.33 -7.95
CA PRO A 259 -29.66 -1.96 -7.35
C PRO A 259 -29.01 -2.94 -8.34
N VAL A 260 -27.72 -2.76 -8.62
CA VAL A 260 -26.87 -3.66 -9.40
C VAL A 260 -25.40 -3.34 -9.13
N TRP A 261 -24.54 -4.34 -8.93
CA TRP A 261 -23.16 -4.11 -8.49
C TRP A 261 -22.24 -3.69 -9.64
N ALA A 262 -21.80 -2.42 -9.63
CA ALA A 262 -20.68 -1.86 -10.38
C ALA A 262 -20.41 -2.43 -11.80
N PRO A 263 -21.41 -2.52 -12.70
CA PRO A 263 -21.23 -3.22 -13.97
C PRO A 263 -20.29 -2.46 -14.92
N TYR A 264 -20.26 -1.12 -14.87
CA TYR A 264 -19.33 -0.32 -15.66
C TYR A 264 -17.88 -0.38 -15.13
N TYR A 265 -17.66 -0.58 -13.82
CA TYR A 265 -16.33 -0.88 -13.27
C TYR A 265 -15.73 -2.15 -13.89
N THR A 266 -16.51 -3.24 -14.00
CA THR A 266 -16.06 -4.48 -14.62
C THR A 266 -15.76 -4.31 -16.11
N ILE A 267 -16.46 -3.40 -16.81
CA ILE A 267 -16.15 -3.04 -18.20
C ILE A 267 -14.89 -2.19 -18.31
N HIS A 268 -14.70 -1.18 -17.45
CA HIS A 268 -13.44 -0.43 -17.37
C HIS A 268 -12.25 -1.37 -17.17
N LYS A 269 -12.36 -2.29 -16.20
CA LYS A 269 -11.41 -3.39 -15.95
C LYS A 269 -11.12 -4.17 -17.24
N ILE A 270 -12.12 -4.71 -17.93
CA ILE A 270 -11.90 -5.50 -19.17
C ILE A 270 -11.28 -4.64 -20.29
N LEU A 271 -11.76 -3.42 -20.52
CA LEU A 271 -11.27 -2.49 -21.55
C LEU A 271 -9.79 -2.16 -21.35
N ALA A 272 -9.40 -1.74 -20.14
CA ALA A 272 -8.02 -1.40 -19.83
C ALA A 272 -7.10 -2.62 -19.96
N GLY A 273 -7.59 -3.81 -19.57
CA GLY A 273 -6.79 -5.04 -19.64
C GLY A 273 -6.46 -5.44 -21.07
N LEU A 274 -7.43 -5.29 -21.98
CA LEU A 274 -7.23 -5.54 -23.40
C LEU A 274 -6.44 -4.41 -24.08
N LEU A 275 -6.50 -3.17 -23.58
CA LEU A 275 -5.66 -2.07 -24.04
C LEU A 275 -4.19 -2.26 -23.63
N ASP A 276 -3.92 -2.76 -22.42
CA ASP A 276 -2.56 -3.03 -21.94
C ASP A 276 -1.93 -4.24 -22.66
N GLN A 277 -2.72 -5.28 -22.98
CA GLN A 277 -2.29 -6.38 -23.86
C GLN A 277 -1.82 -5.87 -25.23
N TYR A 278 -2.47 -4.85 -25.79
CA TYR A 278 -1.99 -4.20 -27.01
C TYR A 278 -0.74 -3.33 -26.75
N THR A 279 -0.78 -2.50 -25.70
CA THR A 279 0.24 -1.47 -25.43
C THR A 279 1.59 -2.04 -24.98
N PHE A 280 1.58 -3.20 -24.30
CA PHE A 280 2.78 -3.83 -23.71
C PHE A 280 3.13 -5.19 -24.32
N ALA A 281 2.33 -5.70 -25.27
CA ALA A 281 2.59 -6.97 -25.96
C ALA A 281 2.12 -7.04 -27.43
N ASP A 282 1.90 -5.89 -28.07
CA ASP A 282 1.50 -5.75 -29.49
C ASP A 282 0.26 -6.58 -29.90
N ASN A 283 -0.60 -6.93 -28.94
CA ASN A 283 -1.76 -7.79 -29.17
C ASN A 283 -2.88 -7.07 -29.94
N VAL A 284 -2.77 -7.05 -31.26
CA VAL A 284 -3.76 -6.46 -32.18
C VAL A 284 -5.15 -7.11 -32.11
N GLN A 285 -5.26 -8.37 -31.65
CA GLN A 285 -6.57 -8.98 -31.36
C GLN A 285 -7.24 -8.28 -30.17
N ALA A 286 -6.48 -7.95 -29.13
CA ALA A 286 -7.00 -7.22 -27.98
C ALA A 286 -7.47 -5.80 -28.35
N LEU A 287 -6.73 -5.08 -29.20
CA LEU A 287 -7.17 -3.77 -29.71
C LEU A 287 -8.45 -3.84 -30.57
N LYS A 288 -8.64 -4.91 -31.35
CA LYS A 288 -9.90 -5.17 -32.06
C LYS A 288 -11.07 -5.29 -31.07
N MET A 289 -10.88 -6.09 -30.02
CA MET A 289 -11.92 -6.29 -28.99
C MET A 289 -12.27 -4.98 -28.26
N VAL A 290 -11.27 -4.19 -27.84
CA VAL A 290 -11.48 -2.88 -27.19
C VAL A 290 -12.34 -1.97 -28.06
N LYS A 291 -12.00 -1.80 -29.34
CA LYS A 291 -12.74 -0.90 -30.24
C LYS A 291 -14.20 -1.32 -30.41
N TRP A 292 -14.46 -2.62 -30.53
CA TRP A 292 -15.82 -3.14 -30.68
C TRP A 292 -16.64 -3.07 -29.38
N MET A 293 -15.99 -3.23 -28.21
CA MET A 293 -16.63 -2.94 -26.92
C MET A 293 -16.97 -1.46 -26.77
N VAL A 294 -16.04 -0.54 -27.07
CA VAL A 294 -16.28 0.90 -26.94
C VAL A 294 -17.37 1.37 -27.91
N GLU A 295 -17.44 0.83 -29.12
CA GLU A 295 -18.55 1.08 -30.05
C GLU A 295 -19.90 0.59 -29.49
N TYR A 296 -19.95 -0.60 -28.88
CA TYR A 296 -21.16 -1.09 -28.20
C TYR A 296 -21.59 -0.15 -27.07
N PHE A 297 -20.67 0.25 -26.18
CA PHE A 297 -20.99 1.12 -25.04
C PHE A 297 -21.26 2.57 -25.45
N TYR A 298 -20.66 3.07 -26.53
CA TYR A 298 -20.99 4.37 -27.12
C TYR A 298 -22.45 4.43 -27.56
N ASN A 299 -22.85 3.49 -28.43
CA ASN A 299 -24.23 3.36 -28.89
C ASN A 299 -25.19 3.15 -27.71
N ARG A 300 -24.79 2.39 -26.69
CA ARG A 300 -25.62 2.17 -25.50
C ARG A 300 -25.83 3.44 -24.67
N VAL A 301 -24.77 4.17 -24.33
CA VAL A 301 -24.87 5.43 -23.56
C VAL A 301 -25.62 6.50 -24.36
N GLN A 302 -25.41 6.60 -25.68
CA GLN A 302 -26.22 7.48 -26.53
C GLN A 302 -27.71 7.13 -26.45
N ASN A 303 -28.08 5.84 -26.55
CA ASN A 303 -29.46 5.41 -26.41
C ASN A 303 -30.06 5.76 -25.03
N VAL A 304 -29.28 5.70 -23.94
CA VAL A 304 -29.72 6.14 -22.60
C VAL A 304 -30.00 7.64 -22.58
N VAL A 305 -29.07 8.44 -23.12
CA VAL A 305 -29.19 9.91 -23.19
C VAL A 305 -30.38 10.34 -24.04
N THR A 306 -30.58 9.73 -25.21
CA THR A 306 -31.69 10.04 -26.13
C THR A 306 -33.05 9.55 -25.61
N LYS A 307 -33.09 8.43 -24.88
CA LYS A 307 -34.33 7.86 -24.32
C LYS A 307 -34.78 8.52 -23.02
N TYR A 308 -33.83 9.05 -22.25
CA TYR A 308 -34.09 9.68 -20.96
C TYR A 308 -33.52 11.10 -20.93
N SER A 309 -32.27 11.29 -20.50
CA SER A 309 -31.53 12.56 -20.58
C SER A 309 -30.05 12.38 -20.24
N VAL A 310 -29.24 13.43 -20.33
CA VAL A 310 -27.83 13.44 -19.87
C VAL A 310 -27.76 13.37 -18.35
N GLU A 311 -28.65 14.09 -17.65
CA GLU A 311 -28.76 14.10 -16.19
C GLU A 311 -29.12 12.70 -15.67
N ARG A 312 -29.99 11.97 -16.39
CA ARG A 312 -30.30 10.57 -16.08
C ARG A 312 -29.07 9.66 -16.17
N HIS A 313 -28.20 9.88 -17.15
CA HIS A 313 -26.94 9.14 -17.25
C HIS A 313 -26.02 9.48 -16.07
N PHE A 314 -25.79 10.77 -15.76
CA PHE A 314 -24.98 11.18 -14.61
C PHE A 314 -25.51 10.65 -13.27
N LEU A 315 -26.84 10.60 -13.08
CA LEU A 315 -27.45 9.99 -11.88
C LEU A 315 -27.16 8.49 -11.76
N SER A 316 -27.01 7.75 -12.87
CA SER A 316 -26.58 6.35 -12.80
C SER A 316 -25.10 6.18 -12.39
N LEU A 317 -24.25 7.18 -12.61
CA LEU A 317 -22.83 7.17 -12.20
C LEU A 317 -22.60 7.38 -10.69
N ASN A 318 -23.67 7.44 -9.89
CA ASN A 318 -23.55 7.29 -8.44
C ASN A 318 -23.01 5.90 -8.07
N GLU A 319 -23.49 4.85 -8.76
CA GLU A 319 -22.95 3.47 -8.72
C GLU A 319 -21.60 3.40 -9.46
N GLU A 320 -20.70 2.49 -9.06
CA GLU A 320 -19.30 2.59 -9.46
C GLU A 320 -19.02 2.24 -10.94
N THR A 321 -18.28 3.13 -11.60
CA THR A 321 -17.77 2.97 -12.96
C THR A 321 -16.26 2.77 -13.06
N GLY A 322 -15.50 3.01 -11.99
CA GLY A 322 -14.04 3.11 -12.05
C GLY A 322 -13.56 4.13 -13.09
N GLY A 323 -12.34 3.95 -13.60
CA GLY A 323 -11.69 4.79 -14.62
C GLY A 323 -12.24 4.65 -16.04
N MET A 324 -13.56 4.50 -16.22
CA MET A 324 -14.18 4.52 -17.57
C MET A 324 -13.78 5.77 -18.37
N ASN A 325 -13.60 6.93 -17.73
CA ASN A 325 -13.13 8.13 -18.41
C ASN A 325 -11.63 8.04 -18.81
N ASP A 326 -10.72 7.53 -17.95
CA ASP A 326 -9.30 7.28 -18.31
C ASP A 326 -9.18 6.41 -19.57
N VAL A 327 -9.70 5.19 -19.53
CA VAL A 327 -9.51 4.23 -20.63
C VAL A 327 -10.10 4.71 -21.96
N LEU A 328 -11.14 5.55 -21.92
CA LEU A 328 -11.74 6.17 -23.09
C LEU A 328 -10.98 7.40 -23.60
N TYR A 329 -10.42 8.24 -22.71
CA TYR A 329 -9.62 9.40 -23.13
C TYR A 329 -8.35 9.02 -23.91
N ARG A 330 -7.85 7.79 -23.73
CA ARG A 330 -6.67 7.26 -24.44
C ARG A 330 -6.85 7.09 -25.97
N ASP A 331 -8.05 7.18 -26.52
CA ASP A 331 -8.29 7.26 -27.97
C ASP A 331 -9.06 8.57 -28.32
N PRO A 332 -8.46 9.50 -29.11
CA PRO A 332 -9.10 10.75 -29.53
C PRO A 332 -10.43 10.61 -30.30
N LYS A 333 -10.87 9.40 -30.65
CA LYS A 333 -12.23 9.13 -31.17
C LYS A 333 -13.31 9.07 -30.10
N HIS A 334 -12.97 8.76 -28.85
CA HIS A 334 -13.94 8.45 -27.80
C HIS A 334 -14.11 9.57 -26.76
N LEU A 335 -13.54 10.76 -27.00
CA LEU A 335 -13.57 11.91 -26.09
C LEU A 335 -14.98 12.30 -25.60
N ILE A 336 -15.99 12.16 -26.47
CA ILE A 336 -17.39 12.43 -26.13
C ILE A 336 -17.91 11.41 -25.10
N LEU A 337 -17.58 10.12 -25.28
CA LEU A 337 -17.96 9.07 -24.33
C LEU A 337 -17.18 9.20 -23.02
N ALA A 338 -15.88 9.49 -23.10
CA ALA A 338 -15.02 9.70 -21.95
C ALA A 338 -15.56 10.83 -21.05
N HIS A 339 -15.98 11.95 -21.65
CA HIS A 339 -16.57 13.07 -20.91
C HIS A 339 -17.89 12.71 -20.22
N LEU A 340 -18.71 11.84 -20.81
CA LEU A 340 -19.94 11.38 -20.15
C LEU A 340 -19.65 10.59 -18.87
N PHE A 341 -18.45 10.01 -18.71
CA PHE A 341 -18.00 9.35 -17.48
C PHE A 341 -17.22 10.26 -16.50
N ASP A 342 -17.10 11.58 -16.71
CA ASP A 342 -16.37 12.50 -15.82
C ASP A 342 -17.00 12.73 -14.43
N LYS A 343 -18.16 12.11 -14.12
CA LYS A 343 -18.91 12.22 -12.85
C LYS A 343 -18.91 13.66 -12.28
N PRO A 344 -19.57 14.62 -12.97
CA PRO A 344 -19.41 16.06 -12.70
C PRO A 344 -19.82 16.50 -11.29
N CYS A 345 -20.63 15.73 -10.55
CA CYS A 345 -20.96 16.04 -9.16
C CYS A 345 -19.72 15.95 -8.23
N PHE A 346 -18.71 15.13 -8.55
CA PHE A 346 -17.46 15.03 -7.80
C PHE A 346 -16.37 15.96 -8.35
N LEU A 347 -16.07 15.91 -9.65
CA LEU A 347 -15.03 16.78 -10.22
C LEU A 347 -15.43 18.28 -10.16
N GLY A 348 -16.73 18.59 -10.21
CA GLY A 348 -17.24 19.95 -10.03
C GLY A 348 -17.06 20.50 -8.61
N LEU A 349 -17.15 19.64 -7.58
CA LEU A 349 -16.87 20.02 -6.19
C LEU A 349 -15.41 20.48 -6.05
N LEU A 350 -14.48 19.65 -6.52
CA LEU A 350 -13.04 19.95 -6.52
C LEU A 350 -12.72 21.23 -7.33
N ALA A 351 -13.36 21.42 -8.49
CA ALA A 351 -13.21 22.62 -9.31
C ALA A 351 -13.65 23.89 -8.58
N VAL A 352 -14.82 23.88 -7.92
CA VAL A 352 -15.36 25.04 -7.19
C VAL A 352 -14.51 25.37 -5.97
N GLN A 353 -14.14 24.36 -5.17
CA GLN A 353 -13.27 24.53 -4.00
C GLN A 353 -11.89 25.10 -4.39
N ARG A 354 -11.35 24.71 -5.56
CA ARG A 354 -10.13 25.30 -6.11
C ARG A 354 -10.30 26.78 -6.52
N MET A 355 -11.44 27.15 -7.10
CA MET A 355 -11.69 28.54 -7.53
C MET A 355 -11.87 29.51 -6.35
N ASP A 356 -12.56 29.09 -5.28
CA ASP A 356 -12.73 29.92 -4.08
C ASP A 356 -11.41 30.05 -3.28
N THR A 357 -10.56 29.01 -3.24
CA THR A 357 -9.24 29.09 -2.57
C THR A 357 -8.21 29.93 -3.34
N GLY A 358 -8.37 30.11 -4.65
CA GLY A 358 -7.49 30.96 -5.48
C GLY A 358 -7.67 32.48 -5.28
N HIS A 359 -8.86 32.94 -4.88
CA HIS A 359 -9.24 34.36 -4.91
C HIS A 359 -8.78 35.17 -3.66
N ARG A 360 -7.47 35.26 -3.41
CA ARG A 360 -6.85 36.06 -2.32
C ARG A 360 -7.13 37.59 -2.34
N GLY A 361 -7.97 38.09 -3.23
CA GLY A 361 -8.20 39.53 -3.46
C GLY A 361 -9.64 40.02 -3.36
N SER A 362 -10.63 39.17 -3.05
CA SER A 362 -12.04 39.58 -2.93
C SER A 362 -12.67 39.09 -1.63
N MET A 363 -13.44 39.95 -0.98
CA MET A 363 -14.05 39.71 0.32
C MET A 363 -15.33 38.86 0.22
N ARG A 364 -15.18 37.60 -0.21
CA ARG A 364 -16.13 36.53 0.12
C ARG A 364 -15.84 36.04 1.54
N LEU A 365 -16.90 35.71 2.28
CA LEU A 365 -16.76 34.97 3.55
C LEU A 365 -16.20 33.59 3.24
N PRO A 366 -15.20 33.08 4.01
CA PRO A 366 -14.74 31.72 3.86
C PRO A 366 -15.87 30.76 4.26
N VAL A 367 -16.33 29.94 3.32
CA VAL A 367 -17.16 28.77 3.65
C VAL A 367 -16.29 27.81 4.46
N LEU A 368 -16.83 27.29 5.56
CA LEU A 368 -16.15 26.31 6.41
C LEU A 368 -15.97 25.00 5.62
N GLY A 369 -14.73 24.56 5.47
CA GLY A 369 -14.38 23.34 4.75
C GLY A 369 -14.03 23.57 3.27
N ALA A 370 -12.75 23.85 3.00
CA ALA A 370 -12.18 23.78 1.64
C ALA A 370 -11.89 22.32 1.18
N ASP A 371 -12.24 21.35 2.03
CA ASP A 371 -12.07 19.92 1.89
C ASP A 371 -13.40 19.30 2.36
N ASP A 372 -14.10 18.65 1.43
CA ASP A 372 -15.45 18.11 1.60
C ASP A 372 -15.56 16.73 0.92
N ILE A 373 -14.44 15.98 0.90
CA ILE A 373 -14.41 14.60 0.36
C ILE A 373 -14.72 13.54 1.44
N SER A 374 -14.95 13.96 2.69
CA SER A 374 -15.43 13.09 3.78
C SER A 374 -16.72 12.36 3.37
N GLY A 375 -16.81 11.07 3.68
CA GLY A 375 -17.96 10.22 3.35
C GLY A 375 -18.03 9.71 1.91
N PHE A 376 -17.14 10.14 1.00
CA PHE A 376 -17.00 9.50 -0.32
C PHE A 376 -16.16 8.21 -0.20
N HIS A 377 -16.61 7.15 -0.89
CA HIS A 377 -15.84 5.91 -1.06
C HIS A 377 -14.58 6.21 -1.89
N ALA A 378 -13.40 5.98 -1.34
CA ALA A 378 -12.15 6.53 -1.87
C ALA A 378 -11.82 5.92 -3.25
N ASN A 379 -11.86 4.59 -3.36
CA ASN A 379 -11.46 3.88 -4.57
C ASN A 379 -12.43 4.05 -5.75
N THR A 380 -13.71 4.40 -5.53
CA THR A 380 -14.60 4.83 -6.63
C THR A 380 -14.12 6.13 -7.28
N HIS A 381 -13.54 7.06 -6.51
CA HIS A 381 -13.38 8.45 -6.94
C HIS A 381 -11.95 8.80 -7.41
N ILE A 382 -10.91 8.13 -6.89
CA ILE A 382 -9.53 8.34 -7.38
C ILE A 382 -9.40 7.99 -8.90
N PRO A 383 -10.00 6.91 -9.44
CA PRO A 383 -10.02 6.62 -10.88
C PRO A 383 -10.68 7.70 -11.73
N ILE A 384 -11.71 8.37 -11.22
CA ILE A 384 -12.35 9.51 -11.91
C ILE A 384 -11.37 10.68 -12.01
N VAL A 385 -10.58 10.94 -10.95
CA VAL A 385 -9.50 11.94 -10.99
C VAL A 385 -8.42 11.55 -12.00
N ILE A 386 -8.01 10.29 -12.06
CA ILE A 386 -7.03 9.79 -13.05
C ILE A 386 -7.54 10.01 -14.49
N GLY A 387 -8.81 9.73 -14.77
CA GLY A 387 -9.38 10.05 -16.09
C GLY A 387 -9.48 11.55 -16.35
N SER A 388 -9.71 12.35 -15.31
CA SER A 388 -9.60 13.82 -15.37
C SER A 388 -8.17 14.27 -15.72
N GLN A 389 -7.14 13.60 -15.19
CA GLN A 389 -5.75 13.86 -15.53
C GLN A 389 -5.43 13.46 -16.98
N MET A 390 -5.93 12.31 -17.43
CA MET A 390 -5.80 11.87 -18.82
C MET A 390 -6.48 12.86 -19.80
N ARG A 391 -7.63 13.43 -19.42
CA ARG A 391 -8.28 14.51 -20.17
C ARG A 391 -7.36 15.72 -20.33
N TYR A 392 -6.64 16.15 -19.29
CA TYR A 392 -5.66 17.25 -19.42
C TYR A 392 -4.54 16.89 -20.41
N GLU A 393 -3.98 15.69 -20.35
CA GLU A 393 -2.92 15.26 -21.28
C GLU A 393 -3.36 15.25 -22.75
N VAL A 394 -4.64 14.96 -23.00
CA VAL A 394 -5.23 14.79 -24.34
C VAL A 394 -5.83 16.09 -24.91
N THR A 395 -6.28 17.01 -24.05
CA THR A 395 -7.00 18.23 -24.47
C THR A 395 -6.26 19.54 -24.18
N GLY A 396 -5.30 19.53 -23.25
CA GLY A 396 -4.63 20.73 -22.74
C GLY A 396 -5.47 21.58 -21.76
N ASP A 397 -6.68 21.13 -21.39
CA ASP A 397 -7.64 21.85 -20.54
C ASP A 397 -7.12 22.02 -19.09
N THR A 398 -6.58 23.19 -18.77
CA THR A 398 -5.85 23.45 -17.51
C THR A 398 -6.70 23.32 -16.26
N LEU A 399 -8.02 23.42 -16.37
CA LEU A 399 -8.94 23.16 -15.24
C LEU A 399 -8.71 21.76 -14.66
N TYR A 400 -8.47 20.77 -15.53
CA TYR A 400 -8.31 19.38 -15.12
C TYR A 400 -6.91 19.07 -14.56
N LYS A 401 -5.90 19.87 -14.94
CA LYS A 401 -4.63 19.91 -14.21
C LYS A 401 -4.85 20.44 -12.79
N GLU A 402 -5.56 21.54 -12.63
CA GLU A 402 -5.80 22.17 -11.33
C GLU A 402 -6.64 21.30 -10.39
N ILE A 403 -7.65 20.59 -10.91
CA ILE A 403 -8.41 19.57 -10.16
C ILE A 403 -7.48 18.45 -9.66
N GLY A 404 -6.63 17.90 -10.55
CA GLY A 404 -5.69 16.83 -10.19
C GLY A 404 -4.67 17.26 -9.13
N THR A 405 -4.11 18.47 -9.24
CA THR A 405 -3.21 19.04 -8.22
C THR A 405 -3.94 19.25 -6.89
N PHE A 406 -5.11 19.89 -6.91
CA PHE A 406 -5.86 20.24 -5.70
C PHE A 406 -6.36 19.00 -4.94
N PHE A 407 -6.75 17.94 -5.65
CA PHE A 407 -7.09 16.66 -5.04
C PHE A 407 -5.89 16.02 -4.32
N MET A 408 -4.70 16.07 -4.94
CA MET A 408 -3.46 15.58 -4.32
C MET A 408 -3.06 16.43 -3.09
N ASP A 409 -3.21 17.75 -3.17
CA ASP A 409 -2.99 18.69 -2.06
C ASP A 409 -3.90 18.35 -0.86
N ILE A 410 -5.20 18.11 -1.11
CA ILE A 410 -6.17 17.67 -0.10
C ILE A 410 -5.72 16.34 0.52
N VAL A 411 -5.65 15.26 -0.27
CA VAL A 411 -5.44 13.91 0.27
C VAL A 411 -4.16 13.83 1.09
N ASN A 412 -3.06 14.43 0.61
CA ASN A 412 -1.80 14.44 1.33
C ASN A 412 -1.83 15.31 2.61
N SER A 413 -2.56 16.44 2.64
CA SER A 413 -2.57 17.36 3.79
C SER A 413 -3.55 16.98 4.91
N SER A 414 -4.62 16.25 4.60
CA SER A 414 -5.71 15.96 5.56
C SER A 414 -6.16 14.51 5.66
N HIS A 415 -5.85 13.64 4.69
CA HIS A 415 -6.39 12.25 4.62
C HIS A 415 -5.36 11.12 4.50
N SER A 416 -4.05 11.40 4.38
CA SER A 416 -3.01 10.38 4.23
C SER A 416 -2.22 10.06 5.51
N TYR A 417 -2.07 8.78 5.84
CA TYR A 417 -1.21 8.30 6.94
C TYR A 417 0.29 8.39 6.56
N ALA A 418 1.18 8.12 7.52
CA ALA A 418 2.64 8.21 7.36
C ALA A 418 3.22 7.20 6.35
N THR A 419 2.45 6.15 6.02
CA THR A 419 2.70 5.22 4.90
C THR A 419 2.59 5.88 3.53
N GLY A 420 1.83 6.98 3.41
CA GLY A 420 1.35 7.55 2.15
C GLY A 420 -0.04 7.08 1.71
N GLY A 421 -0.58 6.00 2.29
CA GLY A 421 -1.93 5.52 1.99
C GLY A 421 -3.04 6.40 2.61
N THR A 422 -4.30 6.10 2.30
CA THR A 422 -5.48 6.88 2.74
C THR A 422 -6.70 5.98 2.99
N SER A 423 -7.82 6.57 3.43
CA SER A 423 -9.10 5.91 3.78
C SER A 423 -9.13 5.09 5.10
N VAL A 424 -10.36 4.87 5.59
CA VAL A 424 -10.73 3.93 6.66
C VAL A 424 -12.05 3.28 6.26
N SER A 425 -12.14 1.95 6.36
CA SER A 425 -13.27 1.14 5.89
C SER A 425 -13.69 1.44 4.44
N GLU A 426 -12.72 1.72 3.56
CA GLU A 426 -12.87 2.14 2.15
C GLU A 426 -13.35 3.60 1.91
N PHE A 427 -13.65 4.39 2.96
CA PHE A 427 -14.12 5.79 2.84
C PHE A 427 -13.08 6.80 3.33
N TRP A 428 -13.13 8.04 2.81
CA TRP A 428 -12.48 9.17 3.48
C TRP A 428 -13.28 9.58 4.73
N SER A 429 -12.57 9.82 5.82
CA SER A 429 -13.13 10.34 7.07
C SER A 429 -13.20 11.87 7.05
N ASP A 430 -13.62 12.48 8.17
CA ASP A 430 -13.47 13.92 8.36
C ASP A 430 -12.00 14.34 8.26
N PRO A 431 -11.71 15.48 7.61
CA PRO A 431 -10.35 15.91 7.33
C PRO A 431 -9.58 16.23 8.61
N LYS A 432 -8.33 15.76 8.66
CA LYS A 432 -7.46 15.85 9.84
C LYS A 432 -8.09 15.31 11.13
N ARG A 433 -8.67 14.10 11.08
CA ARG A 433 -9.17 13.35 12.25
C ARG A 433 -8.53 11.97 12.42
N LEU A 434 -7.36 11.77 11.80
CA LEU A 434 -6.75 10.44 11.60
C LEU A 434 -6.42 9.70 12.91
N ALA A 435 -6.21 10.40 14.02
CA ALA A 435 -5.88 9.74 15.28
C ALA A 435 -7.04 8.91 15.85
N SER A 436 -8.29 9.25 15.51
CA SER A 436 -9.47 8.45 15.86
C SER A 436 -9.93 7.49 14.77
N THR A 437 -9.21 7.39 13.65
CA THR A 437 -9.46 6.37 12.60
C THR A 437 -8.46 5.22 12.63
N LEU A 438 -7.45 5.27 13.50
CA LEU A 438 -6.48 4.18 13.71
C LEU A 438 -7.21 2.91 14.17
N SER A 439 -7.28 1.93 13.29
CA SER A 439 -8.09 0.71 13.39
C SER A 439 -7.39 -0.45 12.66
N SER A 440 -8.10 -1.57 12.50
CA SER A 440 -7.66 -2.68 11.66
C SER A 440 -8.03 -2.50 10.18
N GLU A 441 -9.02 -1.67 9.87
CA GLU A 441 -9.56 -1.48 8.51
C GLU A 441 -9.12 -0.13 7.90
N ASN A 442 -7.81 0.16 7.96
CA ASN A 442 -7.22 1.34 7.31
C ASN A 442 -6.60 0.97 5.97
N GLU A 443 -6.46 1.96 5.08
CA GLU A 443 -5.64 1.84 3.87
C GLU A 443 -6.00 0.65 2.98
N GLU A 444 -7.17 0.75 2.33
CA GLU A 444 -7.53 -0.16 1.24
C GLU A 444 -6.44 -0.06 0.14
N SER A 445 -5.77 -1.17 -0.13
CA SER A 445 -4.57 -1.22 -0.99
C SER A 445 -4.76 -0.64 -2.40
N CYS A 446 -5.98 -0.66 -2.93
CA CYS A 446 -6.32 -0.07 -4.22
C CYS A 446 -6.25 1.47 -4.21
N THR A 447 -6.58 2.11 -3.07
CA THR A 447 -6.54 3.57 -2.93
C THR A 447 -5.11 4.07 -3.07
N THR A 448 -4.16 3.46 -2.35
CA THR A 448 -2.73 3.78 -2.43
C THR A 448 -2.20 3.59 -3.85
N TYR A 449 -2.56 2.51 -4.54
CA TYR A 449 -2.23 2.30 -5.96
C TYR A 449 -2.77 3.41 -6.89
N ASN A 450 -4.05 3.76 -6.75
CA ASN A 450 -4.63 4.78 -7.61
C ASN A 450 -4.05 6.18 -7.29
N MET A 451 -3.68 6.46 -6.03
CA MET A 451 -2.91 7.65 -5.67
C MET A 451 -1.49 7.67 -6.27
N LEU A 452 -0.82 6.52 -6.41
CA LEU A 452 0.46 6.45 -7.13
C LEU A 452 0.31 6.91 -8.59
N LYS A 453 -0.78 6.57 -9.29
CA LYS A 453 -1.06 7.12 -10.63
C LYS A 453 -1.29 8.64 -10.58
N VAL A 454 -2.07 9.14 -9.63
CA VAL A 454 -2.35 10.57 -9.48
C VAL A 454 -1.05 11.36 -9.34
N SER A 455 -0.16 10.91 -8.45
CA SER A 455 1.16 11.52 -8.25
C SER A 455 2.05 11.40 -9.50
N ARG A 456 1.98 10.27 -10.22
CA ARG A 456 2.75 10.02 -11.44
C ARG A 456 2.40 10.95 -12.60
N HIS A 457 1.11 11.21 -12.84
CA HIS A 457 0.67 12.18 -13.85
C HIS A 457 1.15 13.59 -13.47
N LEU A 458 0.95 14.00 -12.20
CA LEU A 458 1.43 15.29 -11.70
C LEU A 458 2.94 15.45 -11.87
N PHE A 459 3.74 14.43 -11.54
CA PHE A 459 5.18 14.42 -11.76
C PHE A 459 5.56 14.54 -13.25
N ARG A 460 4.88 13.81 -14.15
CA ARG A 460 5.12 13.88 -15.60
C ARG A 460 4.90 15.28 -16.16
N TRP A 461 3.97 16.06 -15.61
CA TRP A 461 3.71 17.43 -16.06
C TRP A 461 4.64 18.45 -15.40
N THR A 462 4.60 18.50 -14.06
CA THR A 462 5.21 19.54 -13.22
C THR A 462 6.72 19.37 -13.11
N LYS A 463 7.19 18.12 -13.01
CA LYS A 463 8.58 17.77 -12.67
C LYS A 463 8.95 18.19 -11.23
N GLU A 464 7.96 18.40 -10.36
CA GLU A 464 8.16 18.74 -8.94
C GLU A 464 8.45 17.48 -8.10
N MET A 465 9.50 17.52 -7.28
CA MET A 465 9.97 16.34 -6.53
C MET A 465 8.97 15.81 -5.50
N ALA A 466 8.11 16.65 -4.92
CA ALA A 466 7.12 16.25 -3.92
C ALA A 466 6.23 15.07 -4.38
N TYR A 467 5.92 14.99 -5.68
CA TYR A 467 5.14 13.88 -6.24
C TYR A 467 5.93 12.57 -6.36
N ALA A 468 7.24 12.65 -6.57
CA ALA A 468 8.15 11.50 -6.56
C ALA A 468 8.45 11.04 -5.11
N ASP A 469 8.59 11.97 -4.18
CA ASP A 469 8.79 11.71 -2.75
C ASP A 469 7.53 11.09 -2.09
N TYR A 470 6.33 11.53 -2.49
CA TYR A 470 5.09 10.82 -2.16
C TYR A 470 5.10 9.40 -2.74
N TYR A 471 5.52 9.24 -4.00
CA TYR A 471 5.56 7.95 -4.67
C TYR A 471 6.51 6.96 -3.98
N GLU A 472 7.71 7.38 -3.58
CA GLU A 472 8.64 6.52 -2.82
C GLU A 472 8.06 6.14 -1.44
N ARG A 473 7.45 7.10 -0.72
CA ARG A 473 6.81 6.85 0.59
C ARG A 473 5.66 5.84 0.47
N ALA A 474 4.67 6.15 -0.38
CA ALA A 474 3.49 5.33 -0.62
C ALA A 474 3.87 3.92 -1.08
N LEU A 475 4.86 3.81 -1.97
CA LEU A 475 5.33 2.52 -2.44
C LEU A 475 6.08 1.72 -1.35
N THR A 476 7.02 2.34 -0.65
CA THR A 476 7.89 1.63 0.30
C THR A 476 7.10 1.09 1.49
N ASN A 477 6.05 1.80 1.91
CA ASN A 477 5.41 1.57 3.20
C ASN A 477 3.95 1.11 3.10
N GLY A 478 3.15 1.74 2.23
CA GLY A 478 1.74 1.37 2.00
C GLY A 478 1.51 0.30 0.92
N VAL A 479 2.59 -0.23 0.33
CA VAL A 479 2.54 -1.08 -0.88
C VAL A 479 3.47 -2.31 -0.77
N LEU A 480 4.80 -2.13 -0.67
CA LEU A 480 5.71 -3.29 -0.55
C LEU A 480 5.47 -4.15 0.70
N GLY A 481 4.78 -3.62 1.71
CA GLY A 481 4.38 -4.33 2.92
C GLY A 481 3.06 -5.12 2.83
N ILE A 482 2.30 -5.04 1.72
CA ILE A 482 0.98 -5.70 1.61
C ILE A 482 1.07 -7.16 1.15
N GLN A 483 2.19 -7.60 0.56
CA GLN A 483 2.40 -9.00 0.18
C GLN A 483 3.07 -9.77 1.31
N ARG A 484 2.63 -11.01 1.57
CA ARG A 484 3.19 -11.87 2.62
C ARG A 484 4.52 -12.50 2.22
N GLY A 485 5.60 -11.72 2.31
CA GLY A 485 6.98 -12.18 2.20
C GLY A 485 7.39 -12.79 0.85
N THR A 486 7.17 -14.10 0.69
CA THR A 486 7.52 -14.89 -0.51
C THR A 486 6.37 -15.79 -0.95
N GLU A 487 5.13 -15.38 -0.70
CA GLU A 487 3.96 -16.20 -1.01
C GLU A 487 3.21 -15.72 -2.26
N PRO A 488 3.06 -16.58 -3.29
CA PRO A 488 2.29 -16.25 -4.48
C PRO A 488 0.79 -16.20 -4.16
N GLY A 489 0.16 -15.06 -4.42
CA GLY A 489 -1.28 -14.85 -4.20
C GLY A 489 -1.71 -14.61 -2.76
N VAL A 490 -0.79 -14.17 -1.89
CA VAL A 490 -1.08 -13.87 -0.48
C VAL A 490 -0.74 -12.42 -0.15
N MET A 491 -1.76 -11.56 -0.14
CA MET A 491 -1.67 -10.12 0.11
C MET A 491 -2.89 -9.63 0.91
N ILE A 492 -2.71 -8.64 1.80
CA ILE A 492 -3.82 -8.02 2.58
C ILE A 492 -4.72 -7.11 1.71
N TYR A 493 -5.93 -6.86 2.19
CA TYR A 493 -6.82 -5.83 1.64
C TYR A 493 -6.57 -4.46 2.28
N MET A 494 -6.76 -4.38 3.60
CA MET A 494 -6.48 -3.24 4.48
C MET A 494 -5.10 -3.40 5.14
N LEU A 495 -4.41 -2.30 5.40
CA LEU A 495 -3.18 -2.24 6.19
C LEU A 495 -3.48 -1.64 7.58
N PRO A 496 -3.54 -2.46 8.65
CA PRO A 496 -3.87 -2.01 10.00
C PRO A 496 -2.95 -0.91 10.53
N GLN A 497 -3.54 0.11 11.16
CA GLN A 497 -2.84 1.27 11.72
C GLN A 497 -3.01 1.43 13.26
N ASN A 498 -3.91 0.68 13.92
CA ASN A 498 -4.04 0.77 15.37
C ASN A 498 -2.78 0.27 16.12
N PRO A 499 -2.46 0.83 17.30
CA PRO A 499 -1.41 0.28 18.17
C PRO A 499 -1.69 -1.18 18.53
N GLY A 500 -0.65 -2.01 18.52
CA GLY A 500 -0.74 -3.44 18.83
C GLY A 500 -1.34 -4.33 17.75
N SER A 501 -1.70 -3.78 16.58
CA SER A 501 -2.35 -4.55 15.50
C SER A 501 -1.40 -5.46 14.73
N SER A 502 -1.96 -6.34 13.91
CA SER A 502 -1.22 -7.24 13.02
C SER A 502 -1.95 -7.33 11.69
N LYS A 503 -1.21 -7.49 10.57
CA LYS A 503 -1.79 -7.68 9.23
C LYS A 503 -2.68 -8.92 9.14
N ALA A 504 -2.49 -9.89 10.04
CA ALA A 504 -3.34 -11.07 10.19
C ALA A 504 -4.61 -10.84 11.05
N ARG A 505 -4.86 -9.61 11.54
CA ARG A 505 -5.97 -9.28 12.47
C ARG A 505 -6.87 -8.12 11.99
N SER A 506 -6.95 -7.89 10.68
CA SER A 506 -8.08 -7.18 10.08
C SER A 506 -9.27 -8.12 9.84
N TYR A 507 -10.44 -7.54 9.56
CA TYR A 507 -11.64 -8.28 9.18
C TYR A 507 -11.40 -9.15 7.93
N HIS A 508 -10.56 -8.66 7.03
CA HIS A 508 -10.12 -9.38 5.84
C HIS A 508 -8.97 -10.35 6.14
N GLY A 509 -7.95 -9.92 6.89
CA GLY A 509 -6.70 -10.66 7.05
C GLY A 509 -5.79 -10.57 5.82
N TRP A 510 -5.14 -11.70 5.50
CA TRP A 510 -4.13 -11.88 4.45
C TRP A 510 -4.73 -12.13 3.05
N GLY A 511 -4.08 -12.91 2.17
CA GLY A 511 -4.57 -13.25 0.83
C GLY A 511 -4.56 -14.75 0.52
N THR A 512 -5.60 -15.34 -0.08
CA THR A 512 -5.65 -16.78 -0.40
C THR A 512 -5.43 -16.94 -1.87
N GLN A 513 -4.56 -17.87 -2.22
CA GLN A 513 -4.11 -18.16 -3.56
C GLN A 513 -5.21 -18.36 -4.63
N PHE A 514 -6.49 -18.64 -4.27
CA PHE A 514 -7.55 -18.90 -5.25
C PHE A 514 -8.98 -18.41 -4.88
N PHE A 515 -9.18 -17.59 -3.84
CA PHE A 515 -10.51 -17.06 -3.45
C PHE A 515 -10.55 -15.54 -3.63
N LEU A 516 -11.32 -15.08 -4.61
CA LEU A 516 -11.09 -13.80 -5.29
C LEU A 516 -12.05 -12.71 -4.81
N SER A 517 -12.05 -12.43 -3.50
CA SER A 517 -12.49 -11.15 -2.94
C SER A 517 -11.33 -10.15 -2.95
N GLY A 518 -11.57 -8.83 -2.95
CA GLY A 518 -10.50 -7.84 -3.03
C GLY A 518 -9.44 -7.99 -1.92
N ALA A 519 -8.16 -7.65 -2.14
CA ALA A 519 -7.53 -7.03 -3.33
C ALA A 519 -6.16 -7.67 -3.63
N ALA A 520 -5.33 -6.92 -4.36
CA ALA A 520 -3.89 -7.16 -4.53
C ALA A 520 -3.54 -8.52 -5.18
N MET A 521 -3.67 -8.55 -6.50
CA MET A 521 -2.53 -9.00 -7.29
C MET A 521 -1.54 -7.83 -7.43
N GLU A 522 -0.27 -8.15 -7.69
CA GLU A 522 0.66 -7.22 -8.33
C GLU A 522 1.06 -5.95 -7.51
N GLN A 523 2.17 -5.94 -6.73
CA GLN A 523 2.83 -4.68 -6.26
C GLN A 523 4.38 -4.61 -6.37
N GLU A 524 4.87 -3.59 -7.10
CA GLU A 524 6.26 -3.09 -7.29
C GLU A 524 6.13 -1.61 -7.75
N LEU A 525 7.16 -0.75 -7.78
CA LEU A 525 8.62 -0.87 -7.84
C LEU A 525 9.21 0.44 -7.25
N ASN A 526 10.40 0.41 -6.64
CA ASN A 526 11.42 1.49 -6.71
C ASN A 526 12.54 1.30 -5.67
N ARG A 527 13.73 1.72 -6.07
CA ARG A 527 14.63 2.58 -5.29
C ARG A 527 14.94 3.78 -6.23
N PHE A 528 15.74 4.77 -5.84
CA PHE A 528 15.98 5.97 -6.65
C PHE A 528 17.40 6.15 -7.24
N ARG A 529 17.51 7.15 -8.15
CA ARG A 529 18.73 7.88 -8.61
C ARG A 529 19.57 7.33 -9.78
N SER A 530 19.01 7.36 -10.99
CA SER A 530 19.50 8.21 -12.10
C SER A 530 18.58 8.09 -13.33
N TRP A 531 18.55 9.12 -14.17
CA TRP A 531 17.72 9.16 -15.38
C TRP A 531 18.48 9.58 -16.64
N GLU A 532 18.38 8.78 -17.70
CA GLU A 532 18.54 9.25 -19.08
C GLU A 532 17.68 8.41 -20.06
N ILE A 533 17.27 9.03 -21.16
CA ILE A 533 16.61 8.42 -22.32
C ILE A 533 17.43 8.84 -23.56
N PRO A 534 17.73 7.98 -24.55
CA PRO A 534 17.23 6.61 -24.79
C PRO A 534 18.33 5.51 -24.90
N TYR A 535 17.88 4.28 -25.16
CA TYR A 535 18.60 3.09 -25.70
C TYR A 535 19.24 2.08 -24.72
N ILE A 536 18.69 0.85 -24.78
CA ILE A 536 19.33 -0.46 -24.56
C ILE A 536 20.14 -0.61 -23.26
N LEU A 537 19.43 -0.90 -22.17
CA LEU A 537 20.04 -1.43 -20.93
C LEU A 537 20.24 -2.94 -21.04
N LYS A 538 21.50 -3.39 -21.03
CA LYS A 538 21.88 -4.80 -20.86
C LYS A 538 23.00 -4.93 -19.82
N ARG A 539 22.67 -5.42 -18.64
CA ARG A 539 23.55 -5.35 -17.46
C ARG A 539 24.19 -6.70 -17.12
N LYS A 540 25.53 -6.72 -17.05
CA LYS A 540 26.31 -7.54 -16.12
C LYS A 540 26.99 -6.56 -15.15
N ASP A 541 27.19 -7.00 -13.90
CA ASP A 541 27.73 -6.19 -12.80
C ASP A 541 26.99 -4.87 -12.48
N LYS A 542 27.46 -4.14 -11.46
CA LYS A 542 26.75 -3.02 -10.83
C LYS A 542 27.00 -1.66 -11.50
N SER A 543 27.50 -1.65 -12.74
CA SER A 543 27.73 -0.44 -13.53
C SER A 543 26.46 0.05 -14.28
N LEU A 544 26.39 1.35 -14.58
CA LEU A 544 25.45 1.91 -15.58
C LEU A 544 26.24 2.07 -16.88
N VAL A 545 25.89 1.30 -17.91
CA VAL A 545 26.69 1.22 -19.14
C VAL A 545 26.09 2.12 -20.22
N PHE A 546 26.57 3.36 -20.30
CA PHE A 546 26.19 4.28 -21.38
C PHE A 546 26.80 3.85 -22.71
N MET A 547 25.96 3.56 -23.71
CA MET A 547 26.46 3.46 -25.09
C MET A 547 26.95 4.83 -25.55
N SER A 548 28.08 4.89 -26.27
CA SER A 548 28.76 6.14 -26.61
C SER A 548 27.86 7.10 -27.39
N SER A 549 27.49 8.23 -26.76
CA SER A 549 26.69 9.27 -27.39
C SER A 549 27.59 10.19 -28.23
N ARG A 550 27.24 10.37 -29.51
CA ARG A 550 27.88 11.39 -30.37
C ARG A 550 27.57 12.82 -29.89
N ASP A 551 26.43 13.01 -29.24
CA ASP A 551 25.90 14.31 -28.80
C ASP A 551 26.01 14.50 -27.29
N LYS A 552 25.86 15.74 -26.83
CA LYS A 552 25.68 16.02 -25.40
C LYS A 552 24.27 15.59 -24.96
N ARG A 553 24.17 15.01 -23.77
CA ARG A 553 22.94 14.64 -23.07
C ARG A 553 22.98 15.18 -21.64
N THR A 554 21.84 15.19 -20.97
CA THR A 554 21.70 15.66 -19.59
C THR A 554 21.10 14.57 -18.73
N ILE A 555 21.87 14.07 -17.77
CA ILE A 555 21.33 13.22 -16.70
C ILE A 555 20.73 14.13 -15.63
N TYR A 556 19.55 13.74 -15.17
CA TYR A 556 18.95 14.27 -13.95
C TYR A 556 19.04 13.19 -12.87
N LEU A 557 19.74 13.48 -11.78
CA LEU A 557 19.65 12.70 -10.54
C LEU A 557 18.70 13.42 -9.60
N GLU A 558 17.81 12.68 -8.96
CA GLU A 558 17.06 13.20 -7.82
C GLU A 558 18.00 13.67 -6.69
N PHE A 559 17.51 14.67 -5.94
CA PHE A 559 17.80 14.93 -4.53
C PHE A 559 16.49 15.06 -3.73
N SER A 560 16.00 13.93 -3.20
CA SER A 560 14.75 13.80 -2.43
C SER A 560 14.83 14.43 -1.03
N ASP A 561 13.70 14.99 -0.57
CA ASP A 561 13.53 15.46 0.83
C ASP A 561 13.39 14.29 1.81
N THR A 562 12.87 13.12 1.39
CA THR A 562 12.61 11.95 2.28
C THR A 562 13.88 11.36 2.91
N ASN A 563 15.05 11.77 2.42
CA ASN A 563 16.35 11.30 2.87
C ASN A 563 17.13 12.35 3.68
N LEU A 564 16.70 13.63 3.70
CA LEU A 564 17.57 14.77 4.03
C LEU A 564 16.84 15.90 4.78
N ASP A 565 16.81 15.84 6.12
CA ASP A 565 16.43 17.01 6.95
C ASP A 565 17.45 18.16 6.86
N ASN A 566 18.68 17.87 6.42
CA ASN A 566 19.70 18.83 6.01
C ASN A 566 20.53 18.25 4.85
N SER A 567 21.14 19.11 4.03
CA SER A 567 22.04 18.71 2.93
C SER A 567 23.41 18.19 3.40
N ASP A 568 23.73 18.35 4.69
CA ASP A 568 25.07 18.12 5.23
C ASP A 568 25.51 16.65 5.14
N GLY A 569 26.61 16.42 4.43
CA GLY A 569 27.21 15.09 4.22
C GLY A 569 26.76 14.38 2.94
N ALA A 570 25.82 14.91 2.16
CA ALA A 570 25.48 14.34 0.86
C ALA A 570 26.56 14.66 -0.19
N MET A 571 27.00 13.66 -0.95
CA MET A 571 28.13 13.79 -1.88
C MET A 571 27.87 13.10 -3.22
N ALA A 572 28.08 13.83 -4.32
CA ALA A 572 28.06 13.30 -5.67
C ALA A 572 29.47 13.35 -6.29
N THR A 573 29.89 12.28 -6.98
CA THR A 573 31.15 12.24 -7.72
C THR A 573 30.95 11.59 -9.10
N LEU A 574 31.68 12.09 -10.09
CA LEU A 574 31.71 11.58 -11.46
C LEU A 574 33.16 11.29 -11.85
N ASN A 575 33.49 10.02 -12.10
CA ASN A 575 34.86 9.56 -12.33
C ASN A 575 35.83 10.00 -11.21
N ALA A 576 35.37 9.91 -9.95
CA ALA A 576 36.02 10.41 -8.74
C ALA A 576 36.21 11.94 -8.63
N GLN A 577 35.74 12.74 -9.58
CA GLN A 577 35.65 14.20 -9.45
C GLN A 577 34.35 14.58 -8.73
N SER A 578 34.45 15.34 -7.63
CA SER A 578 33.28 15.83 -6.89
C SER A 578 32.42 16.79 -7.71
N LEU A 579 31.10 16.70 -7.53
CA LEU A 579 30.09 17.57 -8.12
C LEU A 579 29.43 18.43 -7.04
N SER A 580 28.94 19.61 -7.44
CA SER A 580 28.06 20.39 -6.56
C SER A 580 26.73 19.66 -6.37
N VAL A 581 26.31 19.52 -5.12
CA VAL A 581 25.02 18.93 -4.74
C VAL A 581 23.98 20.06 -4.63
N PRO A 582 22.76 19.88 -5.19
CA PRO A 582 21.66 20.83 -5.01
C PRO A 582 21.05 20.70 -3.60
N ALA A 583 20.16 21.63 -3.24
CA ALA A 583 19.30 21.43 -2.07
C ALA A 583 18.43 20.15 -2.21
N PRO A 584 17.93 19.60 -1.09
CA PRO A 584 16.80 18.66 -1.10
C PRO A 584 15.60 19.18 -1.91
N GLY A 585 14.70 18.28 -2.33
CA GLY A 585 13.53 18.58 -3.17
C GLY A 585 13.85 18.95 -4.63
N ASN A 586 15.06 18.70 -5.14
CA ASN A 586 15.54 19.21 -6.45
C ASN A 586 16.29 18.15 -7.28
N PHE A 587 16.73 18.49 -8.51
CA PHE A 587 17.55 17.61 -9.36
C PHE A 587 19.01 18.07 -9.51
N LEU A 588 19.95 17.16 -9.29
CA LEU A 588 21.34 17.31 -9.71
C LEU A 588 21.42 17.02 -11.22
N SER A 589 21.63 18.07 -12.00
CA SER A 589 21.62 18.06 -13.47
C SER A 589 23.04 18.04 -14.05
N ILE A 590 23.37 17.08 -14.92
CA ILE A 590 24.73 16.86 -15.45
C ILE A 590 24.72 16.78 -16.98
N THR A 591 25.13 17.86 -17.65
CA THR A 591 25.12 17.97 -19.12
C THR A 591 26.48 17.70 -19.75
N ARG A 592 26.68 16.53 -20.39
CA ARG A 592 27.97 16.16 -21.03
C ARG A 592 27.81 15.16 -22.19
N LYS A 593 28.92 14.77 -22.82
CA LYS A 593 28.96 13.54 -23.63
C LYS A 593 29.29 12.37 -22.72
N TRP A 594 28.52 11.29 -22.81
CA TRP A 594 28.69 10.07 -22.00
C TRP A 594 29.41 8.97 -22.77
N SER A 595 30.16 8.17 -22.03
CA SER A 595 30.92 7.02 -22.47
C SER A 595 30.68 5.83 -21.55
N SER A 596 30.91 4.60 -22.03
CA SER A 596 30.66 3.37 -21.28
C SER A 596 31.57 3.17 -20.06
N GLY A 597 32.57 4.03 -19.87
CA GLY A 597 33.46 4.04 -18.70
C GLY A 597 33.07 5.07 -17.63
N ASP A 598 32.10 5.94 -17.88
CA ASP A 598 31.71 6.98 -16.93
C ASP A 598 30.99 6.40 -15.70
N LYS A 599 31.50 6.72 -14.51
CA LYS A 599 30.98 6.22 -13.23
C LYS A 599 30.51 7.39 -12.37
N LEU A 600 29.19 7.46 -12.20
CA LEU A 600 28.50 8.42 -11.36
C LEU A 600 28.16 7.75 -10.02
N THR A 601 28.72 8.26 -8.92
CA THR A 601 28.54 7.71 -7.57
C THR A 601 27.90 8.77 -6.69
N LEU A 602 26.86 8.39 -5.95
CA LEU A 602 26.09 9.28 -5.09
C LEU A 602 25.97 8.65 -3.70
N GLN A 603 26.45 9.38 -2.70
CA GLN A 603 26.38 9.04 -1.28
C GLN A 603 25.41 9.99 -0.58
N LEU A 604 24.56 9.41 0.25
CA LEU A 604 23.43 10.09 0.89
C LEU A 604 23.48 9.72 2.37
N PRO A 605 23.54 10.69 3.30
CA PRO A 605 23.16 10.42 4.67
C PRO A 605 21.68 10.01 4.70
N ILE A 606 21.31 9.18 5.67
CA ILE A 606 19.93 8.80 5.94
C ILE A 606 19.68 9.14 7.41
N SER A 607 18.81 10.12 7.66
CA SER A 607 18.43 10.57 9.00
C SER A 607 17.21 9.80 9.53
N PHE A 608 17.04 9.85 10.85
CA PHE A 608 15.72 9.69 11.46
C PHE A 608 14.95 11.01 11.34
N ARG A 609 13.62 10.90 11.16
CA ARG A 609 12.66 11.96 11.44
C ARG A 609 11.45 11.39 12.18
N THR A 610 10.62 12.27 12.73
CA THR A 610 9.25 11.91 13.14
C THR A 610 8.23 12.66 12.28
N GLU A 611 7.07 12.05 12.07
CA GLU A 611 5.96 12.62 11.30
C GLU A 611 4.69 12.57 12.16
N SER A 612 4.20 13.74 12.58
CA SER A 612 2.96 13.83 13.37
C SER A 612 1.77 13.27 12.61
N ILE A 613 0.86 12.61 13.33
CA ILE A 613 -0.43 12.24 12.74
C ILE A 613 -1.19 13.49 12.30
N LYS A 614 -1.93 13.40 11.18
CA LYS A 614 -2.67 14.53 10.62
C LYS A 614 -3.97 14.70 11.39
N ASP A 615 -3.86 15.38 12.53
CA ASP A 615 -4.97 15.68 13.44
C ASP A 615 -4.80 17.07 14.06
N ASP A 616 -5.81 17.93 13.95
CA ASP A 616 -5.78 19.29 14.52
C ASP A 616 -6.14 19.31 16.02
N ARG A 617 -6.43 18.15 16.64
CA ARG A 617 -6.73 18.01 18.07
C ARG A 617 -5.47 18.04 18.94
N SER A 618 -5.49 18.84 20.00
CA SER A 618 -4.33 19.00 20.89
C SER A 618 -4.04 17.77 21.74
N GLU A 619 -5.04 16.92 22.03
CA GLU A 619 -4.89 15.65 22.73
C GLU A 619 -4.10 14.59 21.93
N TYR A 620 -4.00 14.73 20.61
CA TYR A 620 -3.21 13.84 19.74
C TYR A 620 -1.89 14.46 19.25
N ALA A 621 -1.53 15.67 19.72
CA ALA A 621 -0.34 16.40 19.25
C ALA A 621 1.02 15.73 19.59
N SER A 622 1.02 14.72 20.48
CA SER A 622 2.19 13.86 20.75
C SER A 622 2.22 12.58 19.93
N VAL A 623 1.20 12.29 19.12
CA VAL A 623 1.12 11.06 18.32
C VAL A 623 1.91 11.23 17.01
N GLN A 624 3.02 10.50 16.89
CA GLN A 624 3.98 10.64 15.79
C GLN A 624 4.46 9.26 15.29
N ALA A 625 4.62 9.12 13.99
CA ALA A 625 5.32 8.00 13.38
C ALA A 625 6.84 8.27 13.35
N ILE A 626 7.65 7.19 13.31
CA ILE A 626 9.12 7.27 13.21
C ILE A 626 9.54 6.78 11.83
N LEU A 627 10.42 7.53 11.14
CA LEU A 627 10.92 7.16 9.81
C LEU A 627 12.44 7.24 9.76
N TYR A 628 13.07 6.34 9.00
CA TYR A 628 14.50 6.32 8.69
C TYR A 628 14.69 6.36 7.18
N GLY A 629 14.99 7.54 6.62
CA GLY A 629 14.93 7.76 5.17
C GLY A 629 13.51 7.51 4.62
N PRO A 630 13.35 6.73 3.53
CA PRO A 630 12.03 6.38 3.01
C PRO A 630 11.28 5.33 3.84
N TYR A 631 11.93 4.66 4.80
CA TYR A 631 11.34 3.55 5.55
C TYR A 631 10.58 4.04 6.78
N LEU A 632 9.29 3.75 6.83
CA LEU A 632 8.45 3.86 8.02
C LEU A 632 8.78 2.73 8.99
N LEU A 633 9.17 3.08 10.22
CA LEU A 633 9.50 2.12 11.26
C LEU A 633 8.28 1.83 12.14
N ALA A 634 7.99 0.55 12.32
CA ALA A 634 7.01 0.05 13.27
C ALA A 634 7.73 -0.71 14.38
N GLY A 635 7.20 -0.66 15.61
CA GLY A 635 7.76 -1.35 16.76
C GLY A 635 7.01 -2.63 17.11
N HIS A 636 7.72 -3.73 17.39
CA HIS A 636 7.12 -4.97 17.89
C HIS A 636 6.47 -4.73 19.27
N THR A 637 5.14 -4.82 19.35
CA THR A 637 4.37 -4.54 20.56
C THR A 637 2.92 -4.96 20.39
N ILE A 638 2.28 -5.40 21.48
CA ILE A 638 0.84 -5.75 21.54
C ILE A 638 -0.05 -4.60 22.06
N GLY A 639 0.49 -3.38 22.19
CA GLY A 639 -0.31 -2.20 22.54
C GLY A 639 0.38 -1.13 23.40
N ASP A 640 1.58 -1.36 23.92
CA ASP A 640 2.36 -0.23 24.46
C ASP A 640 2.97 0.58 23.31
N TRP A 641 2.93 1.90 23.46
CA TRP A 641 3.24 2.90 22.43
C TRP A 641 3.78 4.21 23.01
N ASN A 642 4.12 4.24 24.30
CA ASN A 642 4.52 5.46 25.01
C ASN A 642 6.05 5.61 24.99
N ILE A 643 6.54 6.64 24.31
CA ILE A 643 7.97 6.95 24.15
C ILE A 643 8.30 8.21 24.94
N LYS A 644 9.40 8.12 25.69
CA LYS A 644 9.87 9.17 26.61
C LYS A 644 11.25 9.64 26.19
N SER A 645 11.31 10.56 25.24
CA SER A 645 12.57 11.14 24.77
C SER A 645 13.30 11.95 25.85
N GLY A 646 12.60 12.32 26.94
CA GLY A 646 13.21 12.96 28.10
C GLY A 646 13.73 14.35 27.74
N SER A 647 15.03 14.58 27.92
CA SER A 647 15.75 15.78 27.51
C SER A 647 16.75 15.50 26.37
N ALA A 648 16.44 14.56 25.49
CA ALA A 648 17.22 14.33 24.27
C ALA A 648 17.18 15.55 23.34
N ASP A 649 18.33 15.93 22.82
CA ASP A 649 18.47 16.97 21.79
C ASP A 649 18.33 16.36 20.38
N SER A 650 18.48 15.04 20.24
CA SER A 650 18.39 14.30 18.98
C SER A 650 17.55 13.01 19.10
N LEU A 651 16.98 12.57 17.98
CA LEU A 651 16.37 11.23 17.86
C LEU A 651 17.39 10.11 18.13
N SER A 652 18.66 10.34 17.78
CA SER A 652 19.76 9.39 17.99
C SER A 652 20.13 9.16 19.46
N ASP A 653 19.69 10.03 20.38
CA ASP A 653 19.97 9.87 21.82
C ASP A 653 19.09 8.78 22.45
N TRP A 654 17.96 8.46 21.80
CA TRP A 654 16.98 7.48 22.27
C TRP A 654 16.59 6.40 21.25
N ILE A 655 17.04 6.49 20.00
CA ILE A 655 16.99 5.42 18.99
C ILE A 655 18.42 4.98 18.63
N THR A 656 18.73 3.70 18.82
CA THR A 656 20.08 3.14 18.56
C THR A 656 20.04 2.01 17.53
N PRO A 657 20.99 1.91 16.58
CA PRO A 657 21.01 0.86 15.55
C PRO A 657 21.41 -0.50 16.11
N ILE A 658 20.74 -1.55 15.65
CA ILE A 658 21.11 -2.93 15.95
C ILE A 658 22.19 -3.40 14.95
N PRO A 659 23.38 -3.84 15.41
CA PRO A 659 24.40 -4.37 14.52
C PRO A 659 23.90 -5.63 13.80
N PRO A 660 24.09 -5.76 12.46
CA PRO A 660 23.68 -6.96 11.72
C PRO A 660 24.31 -8.27 12.23
N THR A 661 25.46 -8.18 12.90
CA THR A 661 26.12 -9.31 13.58
C THR A 661 25.29 -9.90 14.71
N TYR A 662 24.33 -9.18 15.29
CA TYR A 662 23.47 -9.72 16.36
C TYR A 662 22.64 -10.91 15.90
N ASN A 663 22.35 -11.04 14.60
CA ASN A 663 21.67 -12.22 14.05
C ASN A 663 22.50 -13.52 14.15
N ASN A 664 23.82 -13.43 14.37
CA ASN A 664 24.67 -14.58 14.65
C ASN A 664 24.54 -15.08 16.11
N TYR A 665 23.86 -14.33 16.97
CA TYR A 665 23.66 -14.62 18.40
C TYR A 665 22.19 -14.91 18.75
N LEU A 666 21.30 -14.99 17.75
CA LEU A 666 19.89 -15.30 17.94
C LEU A 666 19.66 -16.81 17.95
N VAL A 667 19.03 -17.30 19.01
CA VAL A 667 18.74 -18.72 19.26
C VAL A 667 17.29 -18.94 19.67
N SER A 668 16.84 -20.19 19.58
CA SER A 668 15.58 -20.66 20.17
C SER A 668 15.81 -22.04 20.82
N PHE A 669 15.32 -22.23 22.04
CA PHE A 669 15.47 -23.48 22.78
C PHE A 669 14.20 -24.31 22.66
N SER A 670 14.34 -25.60 22.35
CA SER A 670 13.21 -26.51 22.18
C SER A 670 13.43 -27.86 22.86
N GLN A 671 12.34 -28.50 23.28
CA GLN A 671 12.33 -29.83 23.85
C GLN A 671 11.13 -30.62 23.30
N GLN A 672 11.25 -31.93 23.21
CA GLN A 672 10.15 -32.81 22.83
C GLN A 672 9.42 -33.31 24.09
N SER A 673 8.08 -33.20 24.10
CA SER A 673 7.21 -33.71 25.14
C SER A 673 6.09 -34.52 24.48
N GLY A 674 6.08 -35.84 24.69
CA GLY A 674 5.28 -36.77 23.88
C GLY A 674 5.49 -36.60 22.37
N ASP A 675 4.41 -36.48 21.62
CA ASP A 675 4.41 -36.26 20.16
C ASP A 675 4.67 -34.79 19.75
N SER A 676 4.79 -33.87 20.72
CA SER A 676 4.87 -32.42 20.46
C SER A 676 6.28 -31.86 20.66
N ALA A 677 6.73 -31.05 19.70
CA ALA A 677 7.88 -30.15 19.90
C ALA A 677 7.39 -28.86 20.57
N LEU A 678 8.03 -28.49 21.68
CA LEU A 678 7.74 -27.28 22.44
C LEU A 678 8.97 -26.36 22.45
N ALA A 679 8.77 -25.05 22.50
CA ALA A 679 9.79 -24.01 22.52
C ALA A 679 9.70 -23.14 23.79
N LEU A 680 10.85 -22.81 24.35
CA LEU A 680 11.00 -21.86 25.46
C LEU A 680 10.56 -20.48 24.98
N THR A 681 9.57 -19.87 25.66
CA THR A 681 8.83 -18.71 25.17
C THR A 681 8.56 -17.67 26.26
N ASN A 682 8.87 -16.40 25.99
CA ASN A 682 8.50 -15.24 26.81
C ASN A 682 6.96 -15.05 26.80
N SER A 683 6.29 -15.46 27.87
CA SER A 683 4.85 -15.31 28.07
C SER A 683 4.58 -14.26 29.15
N ASN A 684 4.43 -13.00 28.71
CA ASN A 684 4.17 -11.85 29.58
C ASN A 684 5.18 -11.75 30.76
N GLN A 685 6.48 -11.72 30.44
CA GLN A 685 7.59 -11.66 31.40
C GLN A 685 7.76 -12.90 32.30
N THR A 686 7.01 -13.98 32.07
CA THR A 686 7.28 -15.33 32.62
C THR A 686 7.71 -16.27 31.51
N ILE A 687 8.65 -17.18 31.76
CA ILE A 687 9.08 -18.13 30.73
C ILE A 687 8.27 -19.43 30.83
N THR A 688 7.68 -19.84 29.70
CA THR A 688 6.92 -21.09 29.58
C THR A 688 7.35 -21.88 28.35
N MET A 689 7.13 -23.20 28.36
CA MET A 689 7.24 -24.03 27.16
C MET A 689 5.92 -23.99 26.39
N GLN A 690 5.96 -23.49 25.15
CA GLN A 690 4.78 -23.38 24.28
C GLN A 690 4.95 -24.23 23.02
N ASN A 691 3.87 -24.56 22.31
CA ASN A 691 3.94 -25.24 21.01
C ASN A 691 4.93 -24.54 20.05
N PHE A 692 5.84 -25.30 19.43
CA PHE A 692 6.91 -24.74 18.59
C PHE A 692 6.32 -23.85 17.47
N PRO A 693 6.67 -22.55 17.42
CA PRO A 693 5.91 -21.58 16.62
C PRO A 693 6.34 -21.50 15.16
N LYS A 694 5.42 -21.03 14.31
CA LYS A 694 5.73 -20.67 12.92
C LYS A 694 6.48 -19.34 12.88
N SER A 695 7.54 -19.26 12.08
CA SER A 695 8.27 -18.00 11.84
C SER A 695 7.36 -16.93 11.21
N GLY A 696 7.57 -15.66 11.54
CA GLY A 696 6.72 -14.56 11.10
C GLY A 696 5.47 -14.34 11.97
N THR A 697 5.50 -14.77 13.23
CA THR A 697 4.41 -14.66 14.22
C THR A 697 4.89 -14.13 15.57
N ASP A 698 3.98 -13.55 16.37
CA ASP A 698 4.24 -13.15 17.76
C ASP A 698 4.95 -14.25 18.56
N ALA A 699 4.49 -15.50 18.44
CA ALA A 699 5.07 -16.62 19.16
C ALA A 699 6.51 -16.93 18.72
N SER A 700 6.86 -16.78 17.42
CA SER A 700 8.26 -16.92 16.97
C SER A 700 9.17 -15.79 17.46
N VAL A 701 8.62 -14.60 17.64
CA VAL A 701 9.30 -13.47 18.30
C VAL A 701 9.56 -13.78 19.78
N TYR A 702 8.53 -14.21 20.52
CA TYR A 702 8.65 -14.54 21.95
C TYR A 702 9.49 -15.79 22.26
N ALA A 703 9.66 -16.69 21.29
CA ALA A 703 10.53 -17.87 21.39
C ALA A 703 11.96 -17.63 20.87
N THR A 704 12.30 -16.40 20.48
CA THR A 704 13.64 -16.03 20.02
C THR A 704 14.36 -15.19 21.08
N PHE A 705 15.61 -15.56 21.38
CA PHE A 705 16.45 -14.90 22.37
C PHE A 705 17.82 -14.56 21.79
N ARG A 706 18.42 -13.44 22.20
CA ARG A 706 19.83 -13.13 21.93
C ARG A 706 20.71 -13.62 23.08
N LEU A 707 21.71 -14.43 22.76
CA LEU A 707 22.81 -14.77 23.67
C LEU A 707 23.70 -13.54 23.86
N ILE A 708 23.91 -13.12 25.11
CA ILE A 708 24.90 -12.11 25.49
C ILE A 708 26.03 -12.81 26.23
N LEU A 709 27.20 -12.94 25.59
CA LEU A 709 28.39 -13.56 26.19
C LEU A 709 29.00 -12.66 27.28
N ASN A 710 29.27 -13.22 28.46
CA ASN A 710 29.91 -12.55 29.58
C ASN A 710 31.35 -13.04 29.76
N GLY A 711 32.23 -12.69 28.81
CA GLY A 711 33.61 -13.20 28.78
C GLY A 711 34.42 -12.73 27.58
N SER A 712 35.71 -13.04 27.60
CA SER A 712 36.74 -12.54 26.67
C SER A 712 36.53 -12.90 25.19
N SER A 713 36.68 -11.89 24.32
CA SER A 713 36.94 -11.94 22.87
C SER A 713 36.04 -12.84 22.01
N SER A 714 35.13 -12.21 21.26
CA SER A 714 34.26 -12.85 20.27
C SER A 714 35.01 -13.55 19.13
N SER A 715 35.14 -14.87 19.20
CA SER A 715 34.95 -15.72 18.02
C SER A 715 33.46 -15.79 17.68
N GLU A 716 33.12 -15.93 16.40
CA GLU A 716 31.70 -16.05 16.01
C GLU A 716 31.09 -17.37 16.52
N LEU A 717 29.90 -17.29 17.13
CA LEU A 717 29.06 -18.45 17.51
C LEU A 717 28.48 -19.12 16.26
N SER A 718 29.36 -19.77 15.50
CA SER A 718 29.07 -20.48 14.26
C SER A 718 28.49 -21.89 14.47
N THR A 719 28.64 -22.46 15.68
CA THR A 719 28.10 -23.76 16.08
C THR A 719 27.68 -23.76 17.55
N ILE A 720 26.79 -24.70 17.91
CA ILE A 720 26.37 -24.97 19.31
C ILE A 720 27.58 -25.31 20.19
N GLU A 721 28.53 -26.08 19.66
CA GLU A 721 29.76 -26.51 20.34
C GLU A 721 30.59 -25.32 20.86
N ASN A 722 30.66 -24.23 20.08
CA ASN A 722 31.38 -23.02 20.48
C ASN A 722 30.68 -22.21 21.59
N ALA A 723 29.42 -22.53 21.91
CA ALA A 723 28.65 -21.89 22.99
C ALA A 723 28.84 -22.61 24.34
N ILE A 724 29.06 -23.92 24.33
CA ILE A 724 29.21 -24.74 25.55
C ILE A 724 30.45 -24.31 26.35
N GLY A 725 30.29 -24.22 27.67
CA GLY A 725 31.31 -23.75 28.61
C GLY A 725 31.31 -22.23 28.85
N ASN A 726 30.60 -21.44 28.05
CA ASN A 726 30.52 -19.98 28.23
C ASN A 726 29.45 -19.57 29.26
N TYR A 727 29.65 -18.40 29.85
CA TYR A 727 28.66 -17.68 30.63
C TYR A 727 27.86 -16.74 29.73
N VAL A 728 26.53 -16.78 29.84
CA VAL A 728 25.61 -16.03 28.99
C VAL A 728 24.49 -15.38 29.80
N MET A 729 23.88 -14.34 29.23
CA MET A 729 22.52 -13.89 29.57
C MET A 729 21.63 -14.07 28.34
N LEU A 730 20.32 -14.28 28.57
CA LEU A 730 19.32 -14.42 27.49
C LEU A 730 18.41 -13.18 27.45
N GLU A 731 18.56 -12.35 26.40
CA GLU A 731 17.66 -11.22 26.13
C GLU A 731 16.52 -11.68 25.20
N PRO A 732 15.23 -11.51 25.56
CA PRO A 732 14.12 -11.78 24.65
C PRO A 732 14.11 -10.81 23.47
N PHE A 733 13.87 -11.30 22.25
CA PHE A 733 13.98 -10.53 21.01
C PHE A 733 13.11 -9.25 20.99
N ASP A 734 11.93 -9.27 21.63
CA ASP A 734 10.99 -8.16 21.69
C ASP A 734 11.22 -7.16 22.84
N LEU A 735 12.08 -7.51 23.81
CA LEU A 735 12.37 -6.75 25.03
C LEU A 735 13.87 -6.38 25.14
N PRO A 736 14.44 -5.62 24.17
CA PRO A 736 15.86 -5.31 24.19
C PRO A 736 16.29 -4.54 25.45
N GLY A 737 17.38 -4.96 26.08
CA GLY A 737 17.82 -4.45 27.39
C GLY A 737 17.10 -5.07 28.61
N MET A 738 16.24 -6.08 28.40
CA MET A 738 15.77 -6.97 29.47
C MET A 738 16.38 -8.35 29.30
N VAL A 739 16.55 -9.08 30.40
CA VAL A 739 17.16 -10.42 30.43
C VAL A 739 16.31 -11.39 31.25
N LEU A 740 16.43 -12.67 30.92
CA LEU A 740 16.00 -13.77 31.77
C LEU A 740 16.66 -13.67 33.15
N VAL A 741 15.88 -13.85 34.21
CA VAL A 741 16.33 -13.94 35.60
C VAL A 741 15.68 -15.14 36.30
N GLN A 742 16.44 -15.80 37.18
CA GLN A 742 15.90 -16.77 38.15
C GLN A 742 15.39 -16.07 39.41
N GLN A 743 14.35 -16.61 40.05
CA GLN A 743 13.74 -16.02 41.26
C GLN A 743 14.06 -16.81 42.56
N GLY A 744 14.48 -18.07 42.44
CA GLY A 744 14.81 -18.97 43.55
C GLY A 744 14.92 -20.42 43.07
N GLU A 745 15.19 -21.35 43.99
CA GLU A 745 14.97 -22.79 43.75
C GLU A 745 13.46 -23.09 43.73
N ASP A 746 13.03 -23.96 42.82
CA ASP A 746 11.62 -24.28 42.51
C ASP A 746 10.71 -23.11 42.04
N ASP A 747 11.12 -21.85 42.25
CA ASP A 747 10.46 -20.65 41.73
C ASP A 747 10.62 -20.47 40.21
N GLY A 748 9.68 -19.72 39.63
CA GLY A 748 9.58 -19.52 38.18
C GLY A 748 10.64 -18.58 37.60
N LEU A 749 10.96 -18.79 36.33
CA LEU A 749 11.84 -17.89 35.56
C LEU A 749 11.07 -16.68 35.01
N ALA A 750 11.66 -15.50 35.14
CA ALA A 750 11.05 -14.23 34.75
C ALA A 750 11.97 -13.36 33.86
N VAL A 751 11.46 -12.24 33.37
CA VAL A 751 12.21 -11.25 32.58
C VAL A 751 12.30 -9.91 33.34
N ALA A 752 13.51 -9.39 33.51
CA ALA A 752 13.79 -8.15 34.26
C ALA A 752 14.86 -7.27 33.56
N SER A 753 15.16 -6.09 34.11
CA SER A 753 16.28 -5.25 33.59
C SER A 753 17.62 -5.96 33.75
N SER A 754 18.57 -5.69 32.85
CA SER A 754 19.96 -6.19 32.93
C SER A 754 20.71 -5.79 34.20
N ASP A 755 20.23 -4.78 34.92
CA ASP A 755 20.96 -4.08 35.97
C ASP A 755 20.82 -4.71 37.37
N SER A 756 20.32 -5.96 37.47
CA SER A 756 20.01 -6.62 38.75
C SER A 756 21.22 -6.79 39.68
N GLY A 757 22.42 -6.93 39.12
CA GLY A 757 23.70 -6.91 39.85
C GLY A 757 23.99 -8.10 40.78
N ASP A 758 23.05 -9.03 40.87
CA ASP A 758 22.99 -10.18 41.78
C ASP A 758 23.46 -11.50 41.14
N GLY A 759 23.69 -11.50 39.82
CA GLY A 759 24.05 -12.69 39.05
C GLY A 759 22.88 -13.61 38.68
N SER A 760 21.62 -13.26 39.03
CA SER A 760 20.43 -14.07 38.73
C SER A 760 20.12 -14.20 37.24
N SER A 761 20.70 -13.34 36.42
CA SER A 761 20.58 -13.33 34.96
C SER A 761 21.63 -14.17 34.22
N ILE A 762 22.66 -14.66 34.93
CA ILE A 762 23.82 -15.31 34.32
C ILE A 762 23.66 -16.82 34.40
N PHE A 763 23.69 -17.46 33.23
CA PHE A 763 23.63 -18.90 33.05
C PHE A 763 24.94 -19.39 32.41
N ARG A 764 25.39 -20.58 32.80
CA ARG A 764 26.50 -21.29 32.15
C ARG A 764 25.91 -22.34 31.21
N LEU A 765 26.27 -22.30 29.94
CA LEU A 765 25.91 -23.38 29.02
C LEU A 765 26.79 -24.59 29.30
N VAL A 766 26.16 -25.75 29.48
CA VAL A 766 26.82 -27.06 29.52
C VAL A 766 26.19 -27.98 28.47
N SER A 767 26.89 -29.05 28.09
CA SER A 767 26.28 -30.13 27.30
C SER A 767 25.04 -30.68 28.02
N GLY A 768 24.01 -31.08 27.28
CA GLY A 768 22.76 -31.54 27.86
C GLY A 768 22.95 -32.71 28.81
N LEU A 769 22.31 -32.62 29.98
CA LEU A 769 22.39 -33.64 31.03
C LEU A 769 21.82 -35.00 30.56
N ASP A 770 20.98 -35.03 29.53
CA ASP A 770 20.47 -36.27 28.91
C ASP A 770 21.49 -37.03 28.06
N GLY A 771 22.70 -36.48 27.89
CA GLY A 771 23.81 -37.14 27.19
C GLY A 771 23.61 -37.32 25.68
N LYS A 772 22.67 -36.60 25.07
CA LYS A 772 22.43 -36.65 23.61
C LYS A 772 23.30 -35.64 22.87
N ASP A 773 23.75 -36.00 21.67
CA ASP A 773 24.48 -35.07 20.82
C ASP A 773 23.58 -33.88 20.41
N GLY A 774 24.04 -32.66 20.65
CA GLY A 774 23.34 -31.42 20.27
C GLY A 774 22.35 -30.86 21.29
N THR A 775 22.16 -31.49 22.45
CA THR A 775 21.44 -30.88 23.58
C THR A 775 22.37 -30.02 24.44
N ILE A 776 21.80 -29.00 25.09
CA ILE A 776 22.44 -28.16 26.11
C ILE A 776 21.59 -28.10 27.36
N SER A 777 22.20 -27.75 28.48
CA SER A 777 21.51 -27.37 29.72
C SER A 777 22.03 -26.00 30.20
N LEU A 778 21.17 -25.25 30.89
CA LEU A 778 21.47 -23.92 31.42
C LEU A 778 21.62 -24.02 32.94
N GLU A 779 22.86 -24.01 33.41
CA GLU A 779 23.22 -23.99 34.84
C GLU A 779 23.16 -22.55 35.38
N SER A 780 22.60 -22.34 36.57
CA SER A 780 22.57 -21.01 37.20
C SER A 780 23.92 -20.66 37.84
N VAL A 781 24.43 -19.45 37.61
CA VAL A 781 25.65 -18.96 38.29
C VAL A 781 25.38 -18.52 39.73
N SER A 782 24.15 -18.10 40.06
CA SER A 782 23.77 -17.75 41.44
C SER A 782 23.47 -18.98 42.31
N HIS A 783 23.16 -20.13 41.69
CA HIS A 783 22.87 -21.39 42.36
C HIS A 783 23.58 -22.55 41.62
N GLU A 784 24.83 -22.81 41.99
CA GLU A 784 25.68 -23.85 41.37
C GLU A 784 25.04 -25.25 41.46
N GLY A 785 25.06 -26.02 40.37
CA GLY A 785 24.38 -27.32 40.28
C GLY A 785 22.85 -27.25 40.07
N CYS A 786 22.25 -26.06 39.99
CA CYS A 786 20.84 -25.88 39.67
C CYS A 786 20.63 -25.52 38.20
N PHE A 787 19.67 -26.18 37.55
CA PHE A 787 19.42 -26.07 36.12
C PHE A 787 18.02 -25.55 35.79
N VAL A 788 17.90 -24.84 34.68
CA VAL A 788 16.61 -24.51 34.07
C VAL A 788 15.87 -25.78 33.69
N PHE A 789 14.68 -25.98 34.26
CA PHE A 789 13.92 -27.23 34.17
C PHE A 789 12.46 -26.97 33.76
N SER A 790 11.94 -27.80 32.86
CA SER A 790 10.58 -27.73 32.32
C SER A 790 9.66 -28.89 32.72
N GLY A 791 10.20 -29.97 33.29
CA GLY A 791 9.45 -31.22 33.55
C GLY A 791 9.72 -32.31 32.52
N VAL A 792 8.97 -33.42 32.62
CA VAL A 792 8.90 -34.50 31.63
C VAL A 792 7.42 -34.76 31.32
N ASP A 793 7.08 -35.07 30.07
CA ASP A 793 5.72 -35.35 29.56
C ASP A 793 4.63 -34.31 29.93
N TYR A 794 5.04 -33.04 29.99
CA TYR A 794 4.19 -31.88 30.29
C TYR A 794 3.52 -31.28 29.04
N GLN A 795 2.56 -30.37 29.26
CA GLN A 795 1.75 -29.73 28.22
C GLN A 795 2.21 -28.30 27.90
N SER A 796 1.82 -27.78 26.73
CA SER A 796 2.03 -26.36 26.34
C SER A 796 1.44 -25.43 27.41
N GLY A 797 2.22 -24.44 27.84
CA GLY A 797 1.88 -23.51 28.93
C GLY A 797 2.58 -23.80 30.26
N THR A 798 3.38 -24.86 30.36
CA THR A 798 4.16 -25.16 31.59
C THR A 798 5.26 -24.13 31.80
N SER A 799 5.28 -23.49 32.97
CA SER A 799 6.33 -22.54 33.38
C SER A 799 7.66 -23.25 33.66
N LEU A 800 8.77 -22.62 33.28
CA LEU A 800 10.10 -23.10 33.62
C LEU A 800 10.52 -22.56 35.00
N LYS A 801 11.28 -23.38 35.73
CA LYS A 801 11.81 -23.09 37.07
C LYS A 801 13.28 -23.50 37.17
N LEU A 802 13.96 -23.17 38.27
CA LEU A 802 15.21 -23.87 38.63
C LEU A 802 14.91 -25.17 39.36
N SER A 803 15.72 -26.19 39.12
CA SER A 803 15.77 -27.41 39.95
C SER A 803 17.21 -27.84 40.20
N CYS A 804 17.52 -28.25 41.43
CA CYS A 804 18.88 -28.57 41.88
C CYS A 804 19.11 -30.08 42.12
N ASN A 805 18.09 -30.92 41.88
CA ASN A 805 18.12 -32.35 42.21
C ASN A 805 18.81 -33.22 41.14
N SER A 806 20.11 -33.00 40.97
CA SER A 806 20.98 -33.50 39.89
C SER A 806 21.14 -35.04 39.79
N GLU A 807 20.72 -35.80 40.81
CA GLU A 807 20.81 -37.28 40.80
C GLU A 807 19.61 -37.98 40.12
N SER A 808 18.54 -37.26 39.77
CA SER A 808 17.34 -37.85 39.17
C SER A 808 17.42 -38.00 37.65
N SER A 809 16.93 -39.11 37.09
CA SER A 809 16.78 -39.30 35.62
C SER A 809 15.96 -38.19 34.97
N ASP A 810 14.97 -37.71 35.71
CA ASP A 810 13.93 -36.83 35.21
C ASP A 810 14.46 -35.39 35.04
N ILE A 811 15.44 -34.96 35.86
CA ILE A 811 16.14 -33.69 35.65
C ILE A 811 17.04 -33.75 34.41
N HIS A 812 17.67 -34.91 34.13
CA HIS A 812 18.56 -35.05 32.98
C HIS A 812 17.78 -34.82 31.68
N GLN A 813 16.60 -35.44 31.54
CA GLN A 813 15.70 -35.19 30.41
C GLN A 813 15.07 -33.79 30.47
N GLY A 814 14.47 -33.40 31.60
CA GLY A 814 13.66 -32.19 31.71
C GLY A 814 14.42 -30.86 31.76
N ALA A 815 15.75 -30.89 31.94
CA ALA A 815 16.63 -29.72 31.86
C ALA A 815 17.53 -29.72 30.59
N SER A 816 17.32 -30.65 29.66
CA SER A 816 18.05 -30.72 28.38
C SER A 816 17.22 -30.14 27.24
N PHE A 817 17.79 -29.21 26.48
CA PHE A 817 17.13 -28.50 25.38
C PHE A 817 17.98 -28.57 24.11
N VAL A 818 17.34 -28.72 22.95
CA VAL A 818 17.97 -28.50 21.64
C VAL A 818 18.04 -26.99 21.40
N MET A 819 19.25 -26.45 21.20
CA MET A 819 19.45 -25.04 20.85
C MET A 819 19.50 -24.86 19.34
N ASN A 820 18.41 -24.32 18.78
CA ASN A 820 18.31 -23.98 17.36
C ASN A 820 18.73 -22.52 17.12
N LYS A 821 18.84 -22.14 15.85
CA LYS A 821 18.85 -20.72 15.46
C LYS A 821 17.55 -20.03 15.90
N GLY A 822 17.59 -18.71 16.10
CA GLY A 822 16.40 -17.89 16.33
C GLY A 822 15.37 -18.04 15.22
N LEU A 823 14.09 -17.98 15.59
CA LEU A 823 12.94 -18.15 14.68
C LEU A 823 12.52 -16.83 14.02
N SER A 824 12.99 -15.71 14.60
CA SER A 824 12.98 -14.35 14.06
C SER A 824 14.41 -13.83 13.88
N GLU A 825 14.61 -12.88 12.97
CA GLU A 825 15.89 -12.21 12.71
C GLU A 825 15.69 -10.69 12.71
N TYR A 826 16.67 -9.92 13.18
CA TYR A 826 16.64 -8.46 13.03
C TYR A 826 16.80 -8.08 11.56
N HIS A 827 16.00 -7.11 11.11
CA HIS A 827 16.16 -6.55 9.76
C HIS A 827 17.45 -5.72 9.69
N PRO A 828 18.14 -5.60 8.53
CA PRO A 828 19.30 -4.70 8.38
C PRO A 828 19.02 -3.19 8.58
N ILE A 829 17.80 -2.83 8.97
CA ILE A 829 17.31 -1.48 9.28
C ILE A 829 16.46 -1.58 10.58
N SER A 830 16.98 -2.29 11.58
CA SER A 830 16.35 -2.45 12.89
C SER A 830 17.07 -1.63 13.97
N PHE A 831 16.29 -1.15 14.94
CA PHE A 831 16.75 -0.22 15.97
C PHE A 831 16.12 -0.53 17.32
N VAL A 832 16.75 -0.09 18.41
CA VAL A 832 16.16 -0.08 19.76
C VAL A 832 15.78 1.35 20.11
N ALA A 833 14.50 1.59 20.41
CA ALA A 833 13.98 2.88 20.85
C ALA A 833 13.58 2.85 22.34
N LYS A 834 13.96 3.88 23.11
CA LYS A 834 13.66 3.97 24.55
C LYS A 834 12.20 4.37 24.79
N GLY A 835 11.39 3.43 25.29
CA GLY A 835 10.02 3.68 25.76
C GLY A 835 9.96 4.12 27.22
N GLU A 836 8.76 4.40 27.73
CA GLU A 836 8.58 4.76 29.15
C GLU A 836 8.68 3.57 30.11
N LYS A 837 8.23 2.38 29.69
CA LYS A 837 8.18 1.16 30.53
C LYS A 837 9.17 0.07 30.13
N ARG A 838 9.59 0.09 28.86
CA ARG A 838 10.48 -0.87 28.21
C ARG A 838 11.10 -0.23 26.98
N ASN A 839 12.12 -0.84 26.40
CA ASN A 839 12.55 -0.48 25.05
C ASN A 839 11.68 -1.17 23.98
N PHE A 840 11.58 -0.57 22.81
CA PHE A 840 10.90 -1.10 21.63
C PHE A 840 11.93 -1.55 20.59
N LEU A 841 11.80 -2.77 20.07
CA LEU A 841 12.44 -3.17 18.82
C LEU A 841 11.68 -2.55 17.65
N LEU A 842 12.33 -1.66 16.89
CA LEU A 842 11.82 -1.09 15.65
C LEU A 842 12.36 -1.85 14.42
N ALA A 843 11.52 -2.00 13.39
CA ALA A 843 11.89 -2.50 12.07
C ALA A 843 10.99 -1.83 10.99
N PRO A 844 11.32 -1.91 9.68
CA PRO A 844 10.48 -1.32 8.64
C PRO A 844 9.12 -2.04 8.53
N LEU A 845 8.01 -1.33 8.34
CA LEU A 845 6.66 -1.92 8.28
C LEU A 845 6.52 -3.06 7.24
N LEU A 846 7.35 -3.04 6.19
CA LEU A 846 7.40 -4.10 5.17
C LEU A 846 7.97 -5.45 5.65
N SER A 847 8.63 -5.54 6.82
CA SER A 847 9.16 -6.81 7.33
C SER A 847 8.16 -7.62 8.16
N PHE A 848 7.13 -6.96 8.72
CA PHE A 848 6.10 -7.56 9.58
C PHE A 848 5.13 -8.44 8.76
N ARG A 849 4.75 -9.58 9.32
CA ARG A 849 3.77 -10.54 8.79
C ARG A 849 2.59 -10.69 9.75
N ASP A 850 2.61 -11.67 10.64
CA ASP A 850 1.54 -11.90 11.63
C ASP A 850 1.89 -11.30 13.00
N GLU A 851 3.11 -10.80 13.18
CA GLU A 851 3.55 -10.11 14.40
C GLU A 851 2.73 -8.84 14.66
N SER A 852 2.44 -8.59 15.94
CA SER A 852 1.81 -7.37 16.42
C SER A 852 2.78 -6.19 16.46
N TYR A 853 2.34 -5.03 15.95
CA TYR A 853 3.13 -3.83 15.78
C TYR A 853 2.38 -2.54 16.15
N THR A 854 3.16 -1.47 16.30
CA THR A 854 2.68 -0.08 16.38
C THR A 854 3.48 0.80 15.42
N ILE A 855 2.79 1.60 14.62
CA ILE A 855 3.38 2.59 13.69
C ILE A 855 3.46 3.98 14.33
N TYR A 856 2.35 4.42 14.94
CA TYR A 856 2.22 5.70 15.61
C TYR A 856 2.48 5.57 17.11
N PHE A 857 3.44 6.32 17.63
CA PHE A 857 3.80 6.34 19.04
C PHE A 857 3.34 7.63 19.71
N ASN A 858 2.97 7.55 20.99
CA ASN A 858 2.75 8.71 21.84
C ASN A 858 4.11 9.18 22.39
N ILE A 859 4.70 10.18 21.75
CA ILE A 859 6.06 10.68 22.05
C ILE A 859 5.97 11.92 22.97
N HIS A 860 6.35 11.75 24.23
CA HIS A 860 6.38 12.82 25.22
C HIS A 860 7.78 13.42 25.38
N ALA A 861 7.99 14.60 24.78
CA ALA A 861 9.17 15.43 25.04
C ALA A 861 8.97 16.28 26.30
N ASN A 862 9.98 16.36 27.18
CA ASN A 862 9.92 17.26 28.33
C ASN A 862 10.01 18.72 27.84
N LYS A 863 8.89 19.46 27.88
CA LYS A 863 8.91 20.92 27.75
C LYS A 863 9.60 21.54 28.97
N LEU A 864 10.92 21.63 28.91
CA LEU A 864 11.72 22.49 29.79
C LEU A 864 11.12 23.89 29.78
N GLY A 865 10.78 24.40 30.97
CA GLY A 865 9.87 25.52 31.12
C GLY A 865 10.43 26.82 30.52
N ARG A 866 9.93 27.21 29.34
CA ARG A 866 9.93 28.62 28.94
C ARG A 866 9.05 29.39 29.92
N THR A 867 9.68 29.95 30.93
CA THR A 867 9.05 30.95 31.80
C THR A 867 8.52 32.08 30.94
N GLN A 868 7.20 32.32 31.01
CA GLN A 868 6.61 33.54 30.49
C GLN A 868 7.19 34.70 31.30
N LYS A 869 8.08 35.48 30.67
CA LYS A 869 8.19 36.91 31.00
C LYS A 869 7.11 37.62 30.17
N ALA A 870 6.39 38.51 30.85
CA ALA A 870 5.28 39.28 30.30
C ALA A 870 5.74 40.33 29.28
#